data_AF-A0AA41QIA3-F1
#
_entry.id   AF-A0AA41QIA3-F1
#
_cell.length_a   1.000
_cell.length_b   1.000
_cell.length_c   1.000
_cell.angle_alpha   90.00
_cell.angle_beta   90.00
_cell.angle_gamma   90.00
#
_symmetry.space_group_name_H-M   'P 1'
#
loop_
_entity.id
_entity.type
_entity.pdbx_description
1 polymer ?
#
loop_
_entity_poly.entity_id
_entity_poly.type
_entity_poly.pdbx_seq_one_letter_code
_entity_poly.pdbx_strand_id
1 'polypeptide(L)'
;MFNRIISALLPFVLFTGITATSPVQAQGKYDDLLGPLGDGVSQQLLKGWQAGVRDGWFVLRNESEAESEQTLTVKAGTAPEDGRLTSVNISLNAKKDTASVGILVQNGEDLCLMEIVASATARLFCVANGKYREVASVPNAAKLDGSDVISMIDIPGAARFYVNGNKIGDLDGEPALGSEIGIMAYDVGTFGLADFSISALQAASDSNGGGNTDSGLPPRGGGSTGKGNSAATEEAGDGEGPLPMFGGDNVRIVAVYAGLIDSIFMHEFGHALIGELQLPSTGPEEDAVDIFSALRVIEPTMYPSGDADTDKIGSGAAKYAALQWYYNGKLGEQQGASTPWQDEHTADLKRFRNIFCVMYGGNPAIFEDIVAQVGFSEQTLGRCEEEFNKQNRAWRTILAPHTRVGAWNPDGLLSAEAPGASIKVTFEQSRSRVGNFIATLLAEPLQGFADELAKSYALPRPLSVIYRDCGELNAWYSPKEASITMCYDLIENLAVMISEVESDAPDTGAASPKPAGLDVPANSSFDAMDELKDAGVPPTILLFTAPYRGPTPNSHPRATIVSTAEVVDALKGEPKLILIDTSGKSQTLPGAIVVDDAGRDGSVTDSFQGAMSQFLKDATSEDTSTPIIVFGAGPEDRSSYNAALRAGTLGFKVYWYRGGVEAWAANGLPLKPVGASSEREAEANAQPDDGLRFAVYEGVDFYGSDVAKSRVEDVPQCLQACLANKQCQAFTMNVNPAIKKGPNCFLKDSTGKGEFYEQAISGTFLAPGSDGGFKVGNEVVRPTDIFTGNGK
;
A
#
# COMPACT_ATOMS: atom_id res chain seq x y z
N MET A 1 35.56 48.64 -5.41
CA MET A 1 37.02 48.88 -5.48
C MET A 1 37.65 47.72 -6.24
N PHE A 2 38.79 47.94 -6.94
CA PHE A 2 39.58 46.93 -7.69
C PHE A 2 38.79 46.07 -8.70
N ASN A 3 38.71 46.48 -9.97
CA ASN A 3 39.67 46.18 -11.07
C ASN A 3 39.37 44.82 -11.73
N ARG A 4 38.86 44.77 -12.98
CA ARG A 4 39.51 45.14 -14.27
C ARG A 4 40.70 44.25 -14.65
N ILE A 5 40.58 43.54 -15.78
CA ILE A 5 41.56 43.37 -16.89
C ILE A 5 40.98 42.33 -17.88
N ILE A 6 41.06 42.38 -19.22
CA ILE A 6 41.23 43.43 -20.25
C ILE A 6 40.50 42.90 -21.51
N SER A 7 39.99 43.78 -22.39
CA SER A 7 39.45 43.38 -23.70
C SER A 7 40.39 43.67 -24.88
N ALA A 8 40.23 42.86 -25.93
CA ALA A 8 40.63 43.07 -27.34
C ALA A 8 42.12 42.93 -27.74
N LEU A 9 42.34 42.17 -28.84
CA LEU A 9 43.25 42.49 -29.95
C LEU A 9 42.96 41.58 -31.18
N LEU A 10 42.45 42.17 -32.26
CA LEU A 10 42.55 41.70 -33.67
C LEU A 10 43.84 42.32 -34.30
N PRO A 11 44.31 42.03 -35.56
CA PRO A 11 43.56 41.62 -36.78
C PRO A 11 44.29 40.71 -37.83
N PHE A 12 43.68 40.54 -39.02
CA PHE A 12 44.20 39.97 -40.31
C PHE A 12 44.46 38.43 -40.34
N VAL A 13 44.40 37.70 -41.48
CA VAL A 13 44.45 38.05 -42.93
C VAL A 13 43.27 37.43 -43.74
N LEU A 14 43.01 37.96 -44.95
CA LEU A 14 41.97 37.56 -45.92
C LEU A 14 42.23 36.19 -46.61
N PHE A 15 41.18 35.51 -47.10
CA PHE A 15 40.85 35.50 -48.54
C PHE A 15 39.39 35.04 -48.84
N THR A 16 38.99 35.13 -50.11
CA THR A 16 37.59 35.16 -50.59
C THR A 16 36.99 33.81 -51.01
N GLY A 17 35.68 33.63 -50.80
CA GLY A 17 34.82 32.66 -51.49
C GLY A 17 33.36 33.14 -51.50
N ILE A 18 32.62 32.97 -52.60
CA ILE A 18 31.27 33.52 -52.79
C ILE A 18 30.29 32.40 -53.19
N THR A 19 29.14 32.29 -52.51
CA THR A 19 27.75 32.19 -53.06
C THR A 19 26.74 31.62 -52.04
N ALA A 20 25.45 31.81 -52.32
CA ALA A 20 24.29 31.12 -51.73
C ALA A 20 24.02 31.28 -50.22
N THR A 21 23.48 32.43 -49.82
CA THR A 21 22.65 32.53 -48.60
C THR A 21 21.26 31.91 -48.86
N SER A 22 21.04 30.69 -48.37
CA SER A 22 19.68 30.14 -48.20
C SER A 22 19.06 30.65 -46.90
N PRO A 23 17.73 30.77 -46.77
CA PRO A 23 17.08 31.28 -45.57
C PRO A 23 17.17 30.26 -44.42
N VAL A 24 17.98 30.54 -43.41
CA VAL A 24 17.95 29.83 -42.12
C VAL A 24 16.97 30.57 -41.21
N GLN A 25 15.70 30.18 -41.20
CA GLN A 25 14.70 30.72 -40.26
C GLN A 25 13.48 29.80 -40.10
N ALA A 26 13.13 29.53 -38.83
CA ALA A 26 11.84 28.99 -38.36
C ALA A 26 11.45 27.54 -38.74
N GLN A 27 12.30 26.57 -38.40
CA GLN A 27 11.89 25.21 -37.96
C GLN A 27 12.40 25.00 -36.52
N GLY A 28 11.80 24.08 -35.75
CA GLY A 28 12.30 23.73 -34.40
C GLY A 28 11.96 24.71 -33.28
N LYS A 29 10.70 25.18 -33.16
CA LYS A 29 10.29 26.13 -32.09
C LYS A 29 9.22 25.60 -31.13
N TYR A 30 8.43 24.60 -31.54
CA TYR A 30 7.33 24.05 -30.74
C TYR A 30 7.36 22.51 -30.66
N ASP A 31 8.30 21.93 -31.38
CA ASP A 31 8.47 20.52 -31.70
C ASP A 31 8.68 19.70 -30.41
N ASP A 32 9.45 20.22 -29.45
CA ASP A 32 9.69 19.62 -28.12
C ASP A 32 8.44 19.50 -27.23
N LEU A 33 7.32 20.15 -27.59
CA LEU A 33 6.08 20.19 -26.80
C LEU A 33 4.83 19.72 -27.56
N LEU A 34 4.89 19.75 -28.90
CA LEU A 34 3.79 19.41 -29.80
C LEU A 34 4.11 18.21 -30.72
N GLY A 35 5.34 17.69 -30.68
CA GLY A 35 5.80 16.61 -31.55
C GLY A 35 5.45 16.90 -33.02
N PRO A 36 4.70 16.03 -33.71
CA PRO A 36 4.37 16.20 -35.14
C PRO A 36 3.54 17.45 -35.45
N LEU A 37 2.81 18.04 -34.48
CA LEU A 37 2.05 19.28 -34.70
C LEU A 37 2.93 20.55 -34.79
N GLY A 38 4.19 20.50 -34.33
CA GLY A 38 5.06 21.68 -34.15
C GLY A 38 5.30 22.51 -35.42
N ASP A 39 5.64 21.85 -36.54
CA ASP A 39 5.87 22.48 -37.85
C ASP A 39 4.60 23.16 -38.41
N GLY A 40 3.41 22.66 -38.07
CA GLY A 40 2.13 23.16 -38.58
C GLY A 40 1.69 24.51 -37.99
N VAL A 41 2.10 24.80 -36.74
CA VAL A 41 1.59 25.95 -35.95
C VAL A 41 1.67 27.28 -36.70
N SER A 42 2.82 27.58 -37.33
CA SER A 42 3.05 28.87 -37.99
C SER A 42 2.25 29.06 -39.28
N GLN A 43 1.60 28.02 -39.79
CA GLN A 43 0.77 28.04 -41.00
C GLN A 43 -0.73 27.92 -40.67
N GLN A 44 -1.08 27.30 -39.55
CA GLN A 44 -2.45 26.99 -39.14
C GLN A 44 -3.03 27.99 -38.10
N LEU A 45 -2.21 28.84 -37.47
CA LEU A 45 -2.68 29.81 -36.47
C LEU A 45 -3.60 30.88 -37.09
N LEU A 46 -4.83 30.96 -36.57
CA LEU A 46 -5.90 31.84 -37.05
C LEU A 46 -5.76 33.26 -36.50
N LYS A 47 -6.21 34.23 -37.29
CA LYS A 47 -6.10 35.67 -36.99
C LYS A 47 -6.99 36.03 -35.79
N GLY A 48 -6.37 36.21 -34.63
CA GLY A 48 -7.01 36.56 -33.35
C GLY A 48 -6.43 35.75 -32.20
N TRP A 49 -5.96 34.53 -32.51
CA TRP A 49 -5.28 33.64 -31.59
C TRP A 49 -3.79 33.97 -31.49
N GLN A 50 -3.22 33.77 -30.30
CA GLN A 50 -1.80 33.94 -30.02
C GLN A 50 -1.21 32.60 -29.60
N ALA A 51 -0.03 32.25 -30.12
CA ALA A 51 0.71 31.03 -29.78
C ALA A 51 2.08 31.37 -29.17
N GLY A 52 2.46 30.67 -28.11
CA GLY A 52 3.75 30.84 -27.44
C GLY A 52 4.18 29.61 -26.63
N VAL A 53 5.33 29.71 -25.95
CA VAL A 53 5.77 28.72 -24.95
C VAL A 53 5.93 29.44 -23.62
N ARG A 54 5.50 28.81 -22.52
CA ARG A 54 5.64 29.32 -21.15
C ARG A 54 5.59 28.15 -20.16
N ASP A 55 6.55 28.10 -19.22
CA ASP A 55 6.71 27.06 -18.19
C ASP A 55 6.55 25.60 -18.66
N GLY A 56 7.07 25.28 -19.85
CA GLY A 56 6.97 23.93 -20.43
C GLY A 56 5.63 23.62 -21.12
N TRP A 57 4.73 24.59 -21.25
CA TRP A 57 3.51 24.47 -22.02
C TRP A 57 3.62 25.22 -23.36
N PHE A 58 3.14 24.62 -24.45
CA PHE A 58 2.67 25.38 -25.61
C PHE A 58 1.34 26.03 -25.23
N VAL A 59 1.26 27.36 -25.38
CA VAL A 59 0.10 28.14 -24.95
C VAL A 59 -0.61 28.72 -26.16
N LEU A 60 -1.84 28.26 -26.40
CA LEU A 60 -2.82 28.97 -27.21
C LEU A 60 -3.58 29.96 -26.32
N ARG A 61 -3.77 31.19 -26.80
CA ARG A 61 -4.48 32.23 -26.07
C ARG A 61 -5.45 32.97 -26.98
N ASN A 62 -6.72 32.94 -26.61
CA ASN A 62 -7.78 33.76 -27.16
C ASN A 62 -8.24 34.77 -26.09
N GLU A 63 -8.17 36.07 -26.40
CA GLU A 63 -8.49 37.12 -25.43
C GLU A 63 -9.88 37.72 -25.59
N SER A 64 -10.50 37.58 -26.77
CA SER A 64 -11.68 38.36 -27.18
C SER A 64 -12.60 37.69 -28.19
N GLU A 65 -12.12 36.74 -28.99
CA GLU A 65 -12.85 36.21 -30.15
C GLU A 65 -13.80 35.09 -29.73
N ALA A 66 -14.96 35.52 -29.21
CA ALA A 66 -16.05 34.64 -28.80
C ALA A 66 -16.50 33.70 -29.92
N GLU A 67 -16.85 32.46 -29.56
CA GLU A 67 -17.37 31.42 -30.47
C GLU A 67 -16.40 31.00 -31.60
N SER A 68 -15.14 31.43 -31.55
CA SER A 68 -14.08 30.97 -32.46
C SER A 68 -13.37 29.72 -31.94
N GLU A 69 -12.89 28.90 -32.87
CA GLU A 69 -11.99 27.77 -32.62
C GLU A 69 -10.57 28.09 -33.08
N GLN A 70 -9.59 27.40 -32.49
CA GLN A 70 -8.28 27.16 -33.10
C GLN A 70 -8.04 25.66 -33.18
N THR A 71 -7.91 25.19 -34.41
CA THR A 71 -7.65 23.79 -34.75
C THR A 71 -6.21 23.65 -35.22
N LEU A 72 -5.51 22.59 -34.80
CA LEU A 72 -4.17 22.23 -35.29
C LEU A 72 -4.17 20.74 -35.64
N THR A 73 -3.88 20.39 -36.90
CA THR A 73 -3.93 18.99 -37.39
C THR A 73 -2.64 18.53 -38.09
N VAL A 74 -2.47 17.20 -38.09
CA VAL A 74 -1.48 16.43 -38.84
C VAL A 74 -2.14 15.27 -39.59
N LYS A 75 -1.56 14.91 -40.74
CA LYS A 75 -2.00 13.80 -41.58
C LYS A 75 -1.45 12.48 -41.07
N ALA A 76 -2.09 11.95 -40.02
CA ALA A 76 -1.76 10.66 -39.44
C ALA A 76 -2.21 9.47 -40.32
N GLY A 77 -3.21 9.65 -41.18
CA GLY A 77 -3.76 8.59 -42.04
C GLY A 77 -4.50 7.50 -41.27
N THR A 78 -4.74 6.36 -41.92
CA THR A 78 -5.36 5.19 -41.30
C THR A 78 -4.47 4.61 -40.19
N ALA A 79 -5.05 4.15 -39.09
CA ALA A 79 -4.31 3.48 -38.03
C ALA A 79 -3.73 2.12 -38.51
N PRO A 80 -2.62 1.63 -37.90
CA PRO A 80 -2.17 0.25 -38.05
C PRO A 80 -3.20 -0.75 -37.54
N GLU A 81 -3.15 -2.02 -37.98
CA GLU A 81 -4.02 -3.08 -37.44
C GLU A 81 -3.79 -3.32 -35.94
N ASP A 82 -2.53 -3.24 -35.49
CA ASP A 82 -2.12 -3.28 -34.07
C ASP A 82 -2.48 -2.00 -33.29
N GLY A 83 -2.94 -0.97 -34.00
CA GLY A 83 -3.43 0.29 -33.45
C GLY A 83 -2.38 1.39 -33.26
N ARG A 84 -2.88 2.53 -32.78
CA ARG A 84 -2.15 3.79 -32.59
C ARG A 84 -2.65 4.49 -31.33
N LEU A 85 -1.73 5.07 -30.58
CA LEU A 85 -2.00 5.91 -29.42
C LEU A 85 -1.74 7.37 -29.80
N THR A 86 -2.70 8.25 -29.50
CA THR A 86 -2.49 9.71 -29.47
C THR A 86 -2.68 10.19 -28.03
N SER A 87 -1.76 11.00 -27.52
CA SER A 87 -1.84 11.58 -26.17
C SER A 87 -1.61 13.09 -26.20
N VAL A 88 -2.19 13.82 -25.23
CA VAL A 88 -1.82 15.22 -24.96
C VAL A 88 -2.11 15.59 -23.50
N ASN A 89 -1.17 16.28 -22.86
CA ASN A 89 -1.40 16.93 -21.58
C ASN A 89 -2.07 18.29 -21.82
N ILE A 90 -3.10 18.61 -21.02
CA ILE A 90 -3.87 19.86 -21.16
C ILE A 90 -3.89 20.69 -19.86
N SER A 91 -4.09 21.99 -20.02
CA SER A 91 -4.40 22.93 -18.93
C SER A 91 -5.37 23.99 -19.45
N LEU A 92 -6.55 24.11 -18.84
CA LEU A 92 -7.60 25.04 -19.28
C LEU A 92 -7.83 26.17 -18.27
N ASN A 93 -7.39 27.39 -18.61
CA ASN A 93 -7.77 28.61 -17.90
C ASN A 93 -8.84 29.34 -18.73
N ALA A 94 -10.09 28.93 -18.53
CA ALA A 94 -11.25 29.42 -19.25
C ALA A 94 -11.66 30.84 -18.80
N LYS A 95 -12.04 31.70 -19.76
CA LYS A 95 -12.72 32.99 -19.47
C LYS A 95 -14.24 32.91 -19.68
N LYS A 96 -14.76 31.73 -20.04
CA LYS A 96 -16.18 31.40 -20.28
C LYS A 96 -16.43 29.92 -19.98
N ASP A 97 -17.64 29.59 -19.54
CA ASP A 97 -18.09 28.22 -19.27
C ASP A 97 -18.12 27.32 -20.53
N THR A 98 -18.21 27.94 -21.72
CA THR A 98 -18.17 27.30 -23.03
C THR A 98 -16.77 27.03 -23.57
N ALA A 99 -15.70 27.52 -22.92
CA ALA A 99 -14.35 27.30 -23.41
C ALA A 99 -13.92 25.83 -23.20
N SER A 100 -13.26 25.25 -24.21
CA SER A 100 -12.88 23.83 -24.21
C SER A 100 -11.55 23.56 -24.91
N VAL A 101 -10.97 22.39 -24.65
CA VAL A 101 -9.78 21.88 -25.36
C VAL A 101 -9.85 20.36 -25.49
N GLY A 102 -9.43 19.80 -26.63
CA GLY A 102 -9.64 18.38 -26.95
C GLY A 102 -8.74 17.79 -28.03
N ILE A 103 -8.77 16.44 -28.15
CA ILE A 103 -8.24 15.70 -29.32
C ILE A 103 -9.35 15.49 -30.33
N LEU A 104 -9.05 15.70 -31.62
CA LEU A 104 -9.96 15.48 -32.73
C LEU A 104 -9.45 14.42 -33.73
N VAL A 105 -10.41 13.81 -34.42
CA VAL A 105 -10.22 13.03 -35.65
C VAL A 105 -11.09 13.62 -36.75
N GLN A 106 -10.54 13.86 -37.94
CA GLN A 106 -11.24 14.50 -39.05
C GLN A 106 -10.96 13.84 -40.40
N ASN A 107 -12.00 13.75 -41.23
CA ASN A 107 -11.93 13.29 -42.61
C ASN A 107 -12.83 14.16 -43.51
N GLY A 108 -12.22 15.14 -44.19
CA GLY A 108 -12.96 16.10 -45.01
C GLY A 108 -13.82 17.03 -44.14
N GLU A 109 -15.15 16.98 -44.33
CA GLU A 109 -16.13 17.73 -43.53
C GLU A 109 -16.66 16.94 -42.32
N ASP A 110 -16.33 15.64 -42.19
CA ASP A 110 -16.74 14.80 -41.07
C ASP A 110 -15.69 14.86 -39.94
N LEU A 111 -16.12 15.12 -38.71
CA LEU A 111 -15.29 15.39 -37.53
C LEU A 111 -15.81 14.60 -36.32
N CYS A 112 -14.94 14.07 -35.48
CA CYS A 112 -15.26 13.73 -34.09
C CYS A 112 -14.24 14.38 -33.14
N LEU A 113 -14.73 14.94 -32.03
CA LEU A 113 -13.95 15.65 -31.02
C LEU A 113 -14.23 15.04 -29.64
N MET A 114 -13.16 14.82 -28.87
CA MET A 114 -13.25 14.62 -27.42
C MET A 114 -12.67 15.85 -26.72
N GLU A 115 -13.53 16.65 -26.09
CA GLU A 115 -13.19 17.90 -25.40
C GLU A 115 -13.35 17.82 -23.87
N ILE A 116 -12.50 18.55 -23.16
CA ILE A 116 -12.75 18.98 -21.78
C ILE A 116 -13.26 20.42 -21.82
N VAL A 117 -14.47 20.66 -21.29
CA VAL A 117 -15.01 22.01 -21.07
C VAL A 117 -14.65 22.55 -19.69
N ALA A 118 -14.77 23.87 -19.52
CA ALA A 118 -14.51 24.59 -18.27
C ALA A 118 -15.24 24.05 -17.02
N SER A 119 -16.34 23.31 -17.19
CA SER A 119 -17.05 22.59 -16.10
C SER A 119 -16.49 21.19 -15.78
N ALA A 120 -15.20 20.96 -16.04
CA ALA A 120 -14.48 19.68 -15.84
C ALA A 120 -15.15 18.44 -16.48
N THR A 121 -16.02 18.67 -17.46
CA THR A 121 -16.84 17.64 -18.10
C THR A 121 -16.15 17.21 -19.39
N ALA A 122 -15.96 15.90 -19.58
CA ALA A 122 -15.51 15.34 -20.85
C ALA A 122 -16.71 15.12 -21.77
N ARG A 123 -16.59 15.51 -23.04
CA ARG A 123 -17.61 15.25 -24.06
C ARG A 123 -16.97 14.64 -25.29
N LEU A 124 -17.51 13.52 -25.74
CA LEU A 124 -17.21 12.92 -27.04
C LEU A 124 -18.41 13.16 -27.96
N PHE A 125 -18.20 13.81 -29.10
CA PHE A 125 -19.24 14.01 -30.10
C PHE A 125 -18.69 13.89 -31.52
N CYS A 126 -19.59 13.63 -32.47
CA CYS A 126 -19.29 13.62 -33.90
C CYS A 126 -20.21 14.59 -34.65
N VAL A 127 -19.66 15.30 -35.63
CA VAL A 127 -20.39 16.00 -36.68
C VAL A 127 -20.15 15.23 -37.98
N ALA A 128 -21.17 14.51 -38.44
CA ALA A 128 -21.10 13.72 -39.67
C ALA A 128 -22.22 14.12 -40.63
N ASN A 129 -21.89 14.37 -41.89
CA ASN A 129 -22.80 14.84 -42.95
C ASN A 129 -23.60 16.09 -42.50
N GLY A 130 -22.91 17.01 -41.82
CA GLY A 130 -23.49 18.24 -41.25
C GLY A 130 -24.45 18.02 -40.07
N LYS A 131 -24.46 16.84 -39.44
CA LYS A 131 -25.29 16.53 -38.27
C LYS A 131 -24.44 16.25 -37.03
N TYR A 132 -24.67 17.05 -35.99
CA TYR A 132 -24.14 16.81 -34.65
C TYR A 132 -24.80 15.59 -33.99
N ARG A 133 -23.99 14.77 -33.32
CA ARG A 133 -24.42 13.68 -32.43
C ARG A 133 -23.45 13.59 -31.26
N GLU A 134 -23.97 13.79 -30.05
CA GLU A 134 -23.25 13.46 -28.82
C GLU A 134 -23.12 11.93 -28.70
N VAL A 135 -21.94 11.44 -28.31
CA VAL A 135 -21.62 10.02 -28.12
C VAL A 135 -21.49 9.71 -26.64
N ALA A 136 -20.81 10.57 -25.88
CA ALA A 136 -20.69 10.46 -24.43
C ALA A 136 -20.50 11.84 -23.79
N SER A 137 -20.96 11.98 -22.55
CA SER A 137 -20.85 13.21 -21.75
C SER A 137 -20.67 12.81 -20.27
N VAL A 138 -19.49 13.07 -19.72
CA VAL A 138 -19.04 12.56 -18.41
C VAL A 138 -18.63 13.73 -17.51
N PRO A 139 -19.49 14.13 -16.55
CA PRO A 139 -19.18 15.21 -15.60
C PRO A 139 -18.00 14.85 -14.69
N ASN A 140 -17.18 15.83 -14.34
CA ASN A 140 -16.02 15.71 -13.44
C ASN A 140 -14.98 14.66 -13.87
N ALA A 141 -14.78 14.47 -15.18
CA ALA A 141 -13.75 13.60 -15.74
C ALA A 141 -12.34 14.21 -15.68
N ALA A 142 -12.26 15.54 -15.73
CA ALA A 142 -11.03 16.31 -15.61
C ALA A 142 -10.85 16.90 -14.20
N LYS A 143 -9.62 17.25 -13.85
CA LYS A 143 -9.26 17.87 -12.55
C LYS A 143 -9.12 19.40 -12.65
N LEU A 144 -8.75 19.90 -13.83
CA LEU A 144 -8.40 21.28 -14.17
C LEU A 144 -7.24 21.87 -13.35
N ASP A 145 -6.36 21.00 -12.82
CA ASP A 145 -5.17 21.36 -12.05
C ASP A 145 -3.88 21.46 -12.91
N GLY A 146 -3.96 21.08 -14.19
CA GLY A 146 -2.81 21.00 -15.11
C GLY A 146 -2.13 19.62 -15.15
N SER A 147 -2.68 18.61 -14.47
CA SER A 147 -2.27 17.20 -14.59
C SER A 147 -3.13 16.38 -15.56
N ASP A 148 -4.13 17.00 -16.20
CA ASP A 148 -5.08 16.33 -17.07
C ASP A 148 -4.44 15.81 -18.36
N VAL A 149 -4.66 14.52 -18.66
CA VAL A 149 -4.21 13.87 -19.89
C VAL A 149 -5.41 13.38 -20.69
N ILE A 150 -5.51 13.83 -21.94
CA ILE A 150 -6.42 13.26 -22.94
C ILE A 150 -5.65 12.22 -23.75
N SER A 151 -6.27 11.07 -24.01
CA SER A 151 -5.72 10.09 -24.96
C SER A 151 -6.78 9.42 -25.81
N MET A 152 -6.36 8.96 -26.98
CA MET A 152 -7.15 8.20 -27.94
C MET A 152 -6.36 6.98 -28.39
N ILE A 153 -6.99 5.81 -28.40
CA ILE A 153 -6.46 4.62 -29.08
C ILE A 153 -7.34 4.37 -30.32
N ASP A 154 -6.75 4.36 -31.51
CA ASP A 154 -7.46 4.07 -32.76
C ASP A 154 -6.86 2.90 -33.55
N ILE A 155 -7.76 2.16 -34.22
CA ILE A 155 -7.54 0.97 -35.06
C ILE A 155 -8.30 1.16 -36.38
N PRO A 156 -8.18 0.29 -37.40
CA PRO A 156 -8.83 0.50 -38.70
C PRO A 156 -10.37 0.51 -38.59
N GLY A 157 -10.96 1.71 -38.57
CA GLY A 157 -12.40 1.94 -38.52
C GLY A 157 -13.01 2.14 -37.13
N ALA A 158 -12.23 2.10 -36.04
CA ALA A 158 -12.74 2.33 -34.68
C ALA A 158 -11.73 3.10 -33.81
N ALA A 159 -12.22 3.87 -32.83
CA ALA A 159 -11.40 4.61 -31.87
C ALA A 159 -12.03 4.65 -30.47
N ARG A 160 -11.20 4.64 -29.43
CA ARG A 160 -11.61 4.74 -28.02
C ARG A 160 -10.91 5.92 -27.37
N PHE A 161 -11.67 6.76 -26.66
CA PHE A 161 -11.17 7.94 -25.99
C PHE A 161 -11.15 7.79 -24.47
N TYR A 162 -10.12 8.36 -23.85
CA TYR A 162 -9.90 8.36 -22.42
C TYR A 162 -9.50 9.76 -21.91
N VAL A 163 -9.83 10.03 -20.65
CA VAL A 163 -9.38 11.20 -19.88
C VAL A 163 -8.84 10.68 -18.55
N ASN A 164 -7.59 10.99 -18.22
CA ASN A 164 -6.94 10.52 -16.99
C ASN A 164 -7.03 9.00 -16.81
N GLY A 165 -6.85 8.24 -17.90
CA GLY A 165 -7.02 6.77 -17.96
C GLY A 165 -8.47 6.28 -17.99
N ASN A 166 -9.45 7.10 -17.62
CA ASN A 166 -10.87 6.73 -17.59
C ASN A 166 -11.47 6.78 -19.00
N LYS A 167 -12.10 5.68 -19.42
CA LYS A 167 -12.78 5.59 -20.73
C LYS A 167 -13.97 6.56 -20.79
N ILE A 168 -13.99 7.41 -21.82
CA ILE A 168 -15.11 8.34 -22.09
C ILE A 168 -16.10 7.72 -23.09
N GLY A 169 -15.62 7.12 -24.18
CA GLY A 169 -16.50 6.53 -25.19
C GLY A 169 -15.77 5.85 -26.34
N ASP A 170 -16.53 5.10 -27.13
CA ASP A 170 -16.08 4.39 -28.34
C ASP A 170 -16.75 5.00 -29.58
N LEU A 171 -15.97 5.06 -30.66
CA LEU A 171 -16.39 5.35 -32.03
C LEU A 171 -16.17 4.09 -32.87
N ASP A 172 -17.15 3.70 -33.67
CA ASP A 172 -17.11 2.46 -34.46
C ASP A 172 -17.80 2.69 -35.81
N GLY A 173 -17.04 2.56 -36.90
CA GLY A 173 -17.50 2.84 -38.27
C GLY A 173 -17.70 4.32 -38.62
N GLU A 174 -17.17 5.26 -37.82
CA GLU A 174 -17.38 6.70 -38.04
C GLU A 174 -16.63 7.25 -39.27
N PRO A 175 -17.29 8.03 -40.16
CA PRO A 175 -16.65 8.59 -41.36
C PRO A 175 -15.41 9.46 -41.09
N ALA A 176 -15.34 10.10 -39.93
CA ALA A 176 -14.27 11.00 -39.51
C ALA A 176 -12.91 10.30 -39.25
N LEU A 177 -12.89 8.97 -39.16
CA LEU A 177 -11.70 8.20 -38.80
C LEU A 177 -10.72 8.02 -39.98
N GLY A 178 -9.42 8.01 -39.67
CA GLY A 178 -8.38 7.53 -40.59
C GLY A 178 -7.79 8.53 -41.59
N SER A 179 -7.90 9.85 -41.36
CA SER A 179 -7.27 10.88 -42.21
C SER A 179 -6.40 11.87 -41.42
N GLU A 180 -7.01 12.79 -40.66
CA GLU A 180 -6.29 13.79 -39.86
C GLU A 180 -6.55 13.59 -38.36
N ILE A 181 -5.50 13.75 -37.56
CA ILE A 181 -5.54 13.78 -36.09
C ILE A 181 -5.04 15.17 -35.66
N GLY A 182 -5.60 15.70 -34.59
CA GLY A 182 -5.17 17.00 -34.10
C GLY A 182 -5.74 17.38 -32.74
N ILE A 183 -5.61 18.66 -32.44
CA ILE A 183 -6.16 19.31 -31.25
C ILE A 183 -7.03 20.50 -31.64
N MET A 184 -8.08 20.73 -30.86
CA MET A 184 -8.96 21.90 -30.99
C MET A 184 -9.04 22.60 -29.65
N ALA A 185 -8.97 23.93 -29.66
CA ALA A 185 -9.31 24.79 -28.54
C ALA A 185 -10.48 25.71 -28.96
N TYR A 186 -11.47 25.87 -28.10
CA TYR A 186 -12.71 26.60 -28.41
C TYR A 186 -12.98 27.76 -27.44
N ASP A 187 -13.52 28.85 -27.99
CA ASP A 187 -13.94 30.07 -27.29
C ASP A 187 -12.81 30.81 -26.54
N VAL A 188 -13.18 31.78 -25.69
CA VAL A 188 -12.22 32.67 -25.01
C VAL A 188 -11.58 32.01 -23.79
N GLY A 189 -10.26 31.79 -23.86
CA GLY A 189 -9.49 31.15 -22.79
C GLY A 189 -7.97 31.20 -23.02
N THR A 190 -7.22 30.64 -22.07
CA THR A 190 -5.80 30.31 -22.21
C THR A 190 -5.63 28.81 -22.03
N PHE A 191 -5.10 28.16 -23.06
CA PHE A 191 -5.07 26.72 -23.22
C PHE A 191 -3.60 26.28 -23.27
N GLY A 192 -3.15 25.61 -22.22
CA GLY A 192 -1.86 24.94 -22.16
C GLY A 192 -1.97 23.55 -22.79
N LEU A 193 -0.99 23.22 -23.63
CA LEU A 193 -0.83 21.96 -24.34
C LEU A 193 0.62 21.51 -24.18
N ALA A 194 0.85 20.25 -23.86
CA ALA A 194 2.20 19.69 -23.72
C ALA A 194 2.20 18.20 -24.06
N ASP A 195 3.39 17.65 -24.27
CA ASP A 195 3.63 16.22 -24.43
C ASP A 195 2.71 15.55 -25.50
N PHE A 196 2.38 16.29 -26.58
CA PHE A 196 1.53 15.75 -27.66
C PHE A 196 2.30 14.68 -28.43
N SER A 197 1.78 13.46 -28.41
CA SER A 197 2.38 12.32 -29.11
C SER A 197 1.38 11.64 -30.05
N ILE A 198 1.91 11.09 -31.14
CA ILE A 198 1.24 10.07 -31.95
C ILE A 198 2.26 8.93 -32.10
N SER A 199 2.02 7.84 -31.40
CA SER A 199 2.80 6.60 -31.49
C SER A 199 1.96 5.50 -32.14
N ALA A 200 2.58 4.65 -32.95
CA ALA A 200 1.97 3.34 -33.19
C ALA A 200 1.92 2.61 -31.83
N LEU A 201 0.96 1.70 -31.62
CA LEU A 201 0.92 0.93 -30.37
C LEU A 201 2.14 0.01 -30.18
N GLN A 202 3.06 -0.03 -31.16
CA GLN A 202 4.48 -0.14 -30.87
C GLN A 202 5.36 0.74 -31.79
N ALA A 203 5.61 2.01 -31.43
CA ALA A 203 6.81 2.78 -31.84
C ALA A 203 6.99 4.12 -31.10
N ALA A 204 8.27 4.50 -30.90
CA ALA A 204 8.81 5.81 -30.49
C ALA A 204 8.72 6.25 -29.02
N SER A 205 9.89 6.60 -28.48
CA SER A 205 10.14 7.33 -27.23
C SER A 205 10.71 8.73 -27.50
N ASP A 206 10.87 9.52 -26.44
CA ASP A 206 11.82 10.63 -26.26
C ASP A 206 11.75 11.90 -27.15
N SER A 207 11.46 13.03 -26.48
CA SER A 207 12.32 14.22 -26.56
C SER A 207 12.35 14.97 -25.20
N ASN A 208 13.30 15.89 -25.01
CA ASN A 208 13.64 16.44 -23.69
C ASN A 208 14.32 17.82 -23.80
N GLY A 209 13.72 18.89 -23.26
CA GLY A 209 14.30 20.24 -23.29
C GLY A 209 13.62 21.25 -22.36
N GLY A 210 14.34 21.77 -21.36
CA GLY A 210 13.78 22.65 -20.32
C GLY A 210 14.09 24.15 -20.48
N GLY A 211 13.17 25.01 -19.99
CA GLY A 211 13.37 26.47 -19.88
C GLY A 211 12.28 27.15 -19.03
N ASN A 212 12.68 27.90 -18.01
CA ASN A 212 11.78 28.50 -17.00
C ASN A 212 11.61 30.02 -17.19
N THR A 213 10.37 30.50 -17.40
CA THR A 213 10.00 31.94 -17.29
C THR A 213 8.49 32.17 -17.01
N ASP A 214 8.13 32.19 -15.73
CA ASP A 214 6.94 32.80 -15.08
C ASP A 214 5.62 32.87 -15.90
N SER A 215 4.71 31.94 -15.59
CA SER A 215 3.35 31.68 -16.08
C SER A 215 2.20 32.64 -15.75
N GLY A 216 1.78 32.61 -14.47
CA GLY A 216 0.35 32.72 -14.16
C GLY A 216 -0.46 31.46 -14.56
N LEU A 217 0.21 30.33 -14.76
CA LEU A 217 -0.32 28.96 -14.81
C LEU A 217 0.34 28.15 -13.69
N PRO A 218 -0.26 27.05 -13.20
CA PRO A 218 0.36 26.22 -12.16
C PRO A 218 1.63 25.49 -12.70
N PRO A 219 2.73 25.44 -11.92
CA PRO A 219 3.96 24.78 -12.35
C PRO A 219 3.90 23.24 -12.16
N ARG A 220 4.45 22.50 -13.13
CA ARG A 220 4.62 21.03 -13.09
C ARG A 220 5.51 20.63 -11.91
N GLY A 221 5.06 19.74 -11.03
CA GLY A 221 5.77 19.39 -9.80
C GLY A 221 5.74 17.91 -9.44
N GLY A 222 6.84 17.41 -8.85
CA GLY A 222 6.81 16.19 -8.02
C GLY A 222 7.31 14.86 -8.64
N GLY A 223 8.30 14.86 -9.53
CA GLY A 223 8.91 13.63 -10.06
C GLY A 223 10.44 13.69 -10.17
N SER A 224 11.12 12.55 -10.04
CA SER A 224 12.60 12.43 -10.00
C SER A 224 13.29 12.98 -11.25
N THR A 225 14.40 13.72 -11.08
CA THR A 225 15.20 14.27 -12.20
C THR A 225 16.42 13.41 -12.54
N GLY A 226 16.15 12.20 -13.04
CA GLY A 226 17.17 11.36 -13.67
C GLY A 226 17.71 12.00 -14.95
N LYS A 227 19.04 12.16 -15.06
CA LYS A 227 19.68 12.61 -16.31
C LYS A 227 19.95 11.44 -17.23
N GLY A 228 18.98 11.14 -18.10
CA GLY A 228 19.17 10.25 -19.24
C GLY A 228 20.32 10.76 -20.12
N ASN A 229 21.39 9.96 -20.22
CA ASN A 229 22.51 10.23 -21.11
C ASN A 229 22.22 9.48 -22.42
N SER A 230 22.14 10.18 -23.55
CA SER A 230 21.77 9.57 -24.83
C SER A 230 22.84 8.60 -25.35
N ALA A 231 22.65 7.32 -25.04
CA ALA A 231 23.31 6.19 -25.69
C ALA A 231 22.46 5.72 -26.89
N ALA A 232 23.08 5.00 -27.82
CA ALA A 232 22.44 4.67 -29.10
C ALA A 232 21.23 3.73 -28.96
N THR A 233 20.26 3.91 -29.84
CA THR A 233 19.12 3.00 -30.05
C THR A 233 19.61 1.62 -30.52
N GLU A 234 19.33 0.59 -29.73
CA GLU A 234 19.19 -0.79 -30.21
C GLU A 234 17.79 -1.28 -29.86
N GLU A 235 17.25 -2.17 -30.68
CA GLU A 235 15.80 -2.48 -30.72
C GLU A 235 15.40 -3.49 -29.62
N ALA A 236 14.27 -3.25 -28.95
CA ALA A 236 13.60 -4.26 -28.13
C ALA A 236 13.04 -5.35 -29.07
N GLY A 237 13.87 -6.36 -29.34
CA GLY A 237 13.81 -7.12 -30.60
C GLY A 237 12.76 -8.23 -30.71
N ASP A 238 12.68 -8.76 -31.93
CA ASP A 238 11.83 -9.88 -32.36
C ASP A 238 11.85 -11.06 -31.35
N GLY A 239 10.76 -11.19 -30.58
CA GLY A 239 10.57 -12.23 -29.58
C GLY A 239 9.47 -13.23 -29.94
N GLU A 240 9.80 -14.52 -29.86
CA GLU A 240 8.82 -15.61 -29.92
C GLU A 240 8.02 -15.69 -28.61
N GLY A 241 6.96 -16.52 -28.59
CA GLY A 241 6.06 -16.69 -27.44
C GLY A 241 4.91 -15.67 -27.37
N PRO A 242 3.84 -15.98 -26.63
CA PRO A 242 2.77 -15.04 -26.33
C PRO A 242 3.21 -14.02 -25.26
N LEU A 243 2.60 -12.84 -25.25
CA LEU A 243 2.63 -11.94 -24.10
C LEU A 243 1.26 -12.00 -23.41
N PRO A 244 1.12 -12.63 -22.23
CA PRO A 244 -0.18 -12.75 -21.56
C PRO A 244 -0.79 -11.40 -21.19
N MET A 245 -2.03 -11.17 -21.62
CA MET A 245 -2.78 -9.92 -21.40
C MET A 245 -3.91 -10.17 -20.40
N PHE A 246 -3.64 -9.91 -19.12
CA PHE A 246 -4.51 -10.25 -17.99
C PHE A 246 -5.78 -9.37 -17.89
N GLY A 247 -6.75 -9.57 -18.78
CA GLY A 247 -8.12 -9.07 -18.64
C GLY A 247 -8.36 -7.58 -18.93
N GLY A 248 -7.31 -6.79 -19.24
CA GLY A 248 -7.47 -5.46 -19.86
C GLY A 248 -7.30 -4.23 -18.97
N ASP A 249 -6.62 -4.34 -17.83
CA ASP A 249 -6.13 -3.18 -17.06
C ASP A 249 -4.60 -3.29 -16.87
N ASN A 250 -3.88 -2.20 -17.15
CA ASN A 250 -2.44 -2.09 -16.92
C ASN A 250 -2.08 -2.34 -15.45
N VAL A 251 -2.94 -1.93 -14.50
CA VAL A 251 -2.78 -2.18 -13.07
C VAL A 251 -2.70 -3.68 -12.77
N ARG A 252 -3.54 -4.50 -13.43
CA ARG A 252 -3.54 -5.96 -13.25
C ARG A 252 -2.31 -6.61 -13.90
N ILE A 253 -1.90 -6.16 -15.09
CA ILE A 253 -0.71 -6.68 -15.77
C ILE A 253 0.56 -6.40 -14.94
N VAL A 254 0.72 -5.16 -14.44
CA VAL A 254 1.83 -4.78 -13.55
C VAL A 254 1.79 -5.61 -12.26
N ALA A 255 0.61 -5.79 -11.65
CA ALA A 255 0.48 -6.59 -10.44
C ALA A 255 0.89 -8.07 -10.62
N VAL A 256 0.56 -8.71 -11.75
CA VAL A 256 0.99 -10.10 -12.01
C VAL A 256 2.52 -10.17 -12.15
N TYR A 257 3.12 -9.33 -13.00
CA TYR A 257 4.57 -9.39 -13.22
C TYR A 257 5.37 -8.98 -11.98
N ALA A 258 4.92 -7.98 -11.21
CA ALA A 258 5.52 -7.64 -9.93
C ALA A 258 5.43 -8.82 -8.95
N GLY A 259 4.24 -9.40 -8.75
CA GLY A 259 4.05 -10.55 -7.85
C GLY A 259 4.94 -11.75 -8.19
N LEU A 260 5.07 -12.09 -9.48
CA LEU A 260 5.96 -13.16 -9.94
C LEU A 260 7.44 -12.80 -9.75
N ILE A 261 7.88 -11.63 -10.23
CA ILE A 261 9.29 -11.25 -10.20
C ILE A 261 9.78 -11.03 -8.76
N ASP A 262 9.03 -10.29 -7.95
CA ASP A 262 9.42 -9.96 -6.56
C ASP A 262 9.48 -11.20 -5.67
N SER A 263 8.58 -12.17 -5.86
CA SER A 263 8.56 -13.40 -5.05
C SER A 263 9.71 -14.36 -5.40
N ILE A 264 10.00 -14.55 -6.68
CA ILE A 264 11.15 -15.34 -7.14
C ILE A 264 12.45 -14.64 -6.71
N PHE A 265 12.56 -13.33 -6.96
CA PHE A 265 13.75 -12.56 -6.59
C PHE A 265 13.99 -12.57 -5.07
N MET A 266 12.94 -12.45 -4.25
CA MET A 266 13.10 -12.49 -2.79
C MET A 266 13.44 -13.88 -2.24
N HIS A 267 13.07 -14.97 -2.95
CA HIS A 267 13.56 -16.32 -2.62
C HIS A 267 15.09 -16.37 -2.75
N GLU A 268 15.60 -15.99 -3.92
CA GLU A 268 17.04 -15.95 -4.21
C GLU A 268 17.80 -14.92 -3.38
N PHE A 269 17.18 -13.79 -3.07
CA PHE A 269 17.76 -12.79 -2.17
C PHE A 269 17.79 -13.31 -0.72
N GLY A 270 16.86 -14.19 -0.33
CA GLY A 270 16.94 -14.94 0.93
C GLY A 270 18.21 -15.79 1.01
N HIS A 271 18.50 -16.59 -0.02
CA HIS A 271 19.75 -17.36 -0.10
C HIS A 271 20.99 -16.44 -0.13
N ALA A 272 20.94 -15.33 -0.87
CA ALA A 272 22.02 -14.36 -0.91
C ALA A 272 22.28 -13.72 0.48
N LEU A 273 21.23 -13.41 1.24
CA LEU A 273 21.36 -12.92 2.61
C LEU A 273 21.98 -13.98 3.53
N ILE A 274 21.51 -15.24 3.48
CA ILE A 274 22.07 -16.34 4.27
C ILE A 274 23.55 -16.57 3.92
N GLY A 275 23.88 -16.68 2.64
CA GLY A 275 25.23 -16.96 2.14
C GLY A 275 26.24 -15.84 2.34
N GLU A 276 25.90 -14.59 2.01
CA GLU A 276 26.82 -13.45 2.13
C GLU A 276 26.98 -13.00 3.59
N LEU A 277 25.89 -12.91 4.36
CA LEU A 277 25.92 -12.41 5.75
C LEU A 277 26.20 -13.51 6.78
N GLN A 278 26.24 -14.79 6.36
CA GLN A 278 26.43 -15.97 7.21
C GLN A 278 25.34 -16.13 8.29
N LEU A 279 24.09 -15.88 7.89
CA LEU A 279 22.94 -15.99 8.78
C LEU A 279 22.66 -17.46 9.14
N PRO A 280 22.18 -17.76 10.36
CA PRO A 280 21.67 -19.08 10.68
C PRO A 280 20.32 -19.30 9.99
N SER A 281 20.23 -20.28 9.09
CA SER A 281 18.91 -20.77 8.64
C SER A 281 18.13 -21.31 9.83
N THR A 282 16.85 -20.95 9.92
CA THR A 282 15.93 -21.34 11.01
C THR A 282 15.20 -22.66 10.74
N GLY A 283 15.44 -23.29 9.59
CA GLY A 283 14.85 -24.57 9.16
C GLY A 283 15.64 -25.20 8.00
N PRO A 284 15.01 -26.01 7.14
CA PRO A 284 15.49 -26.22 5.77
C PRO A 284 15.64 -24.85 5.09
N GLU A 285 16.67 -24.65 4.26
CA GLU A 285 16.95 -23.31 3.72
C GLU A 285 15.84 -22.82 2.80
N GLU A 286 15.37 -23.66 1.87
CA GLU A 286 14.22 -23.41 0.99
C GLU A 286 12.95 -23.02 1.78
N ASP A 287 12.56 -23.83 2.77
CA ASP A 287 11.41 -23.57 3.64
C ASP A 287 11.57 -22.25 4.44
N ALA A 288 12.81 -21.77 4.66
CA ALA A 288 13.09 -20.52 5.38
C ALA A 288 13.07 -19.30 4.46
N VAL A 289 13.59 -19.41 3.23
CA VAL A 289 13.59 -18.32 2.24
C VAL A 289 12.25 -18.16 1.53
N ASP A 290 11.46 -19.25 1.39
CA ASP A 290 10.01 -19.22 1.09
C ASP A 290 9.30 -18.20 2.00
N ILE A 291 9.61 -18.27 3.30
CA ILE A 291 9.01 -17.42 4.32
C ILE A 291 9.58 -16.01 4.29
N PHE A 292 10.87 -15.81 3.98
CA PHE A 292 11.42 -14.47 3.75
C PHE A 292 10.74 -13.79 2.56
N SER A 293 10.56 -14.51 1.45
CA SER A 293 9.84 -14.02 0.27
C SER A 293 8.38 -13.66 0.60
N ALA A 294 7.65 -14.57 1.27
CA ALA A 294 6.29 -14.34 1.76
C ALA A 294 6.18 -13.07 2.64
N LEU A 295 7.14 -12.85 3.54
CA LEU A 295 7.20 -11.67 4.41
C LEU A 295 7.45 -10.37 3.61
N ARG A 296 8.29 -10.40 2.58
CA ARG A 296 8.64 -9.19 1.79
C ARG A 296 7.57 -8.81 0.78
N VAL A 297 6.93 -9.80 0.15
CA VAL A 297 5.85 -9.54 -0.82
C VAL A 297 4.57 -9.04 -0.14
N ILE A 298 4.28 -9.45 1.11
CA ILE A 298 3.10 -8.94 1.82
C ILE A 298 3.30 -7.55 2.45
N GLU A 299 4.54 -7.15 2.75
CA GLU A 299 4.88 -5.93 3.50
C GLU A 299 4.27 -4.63 2.92
N PRO A 300 4.22 -4.40 1.59
CA PRO A 300 3.54 -3.23 1.02
C PRO A 300 2.03 -3.19 1.31
N THR A 301 1.37 -4.34 1.39
CA THR A 301 -0.08 -4.44 1.65
C THR A 301 -0.45 -4.22 3.12
N MET A 302 0.53 -4.33 4.02
CA MET A 302 0.30 -4.25 5.46
C MET A 302 0.00 -2.82 5.95
N TYR A 303 0.38 -1.80 5.17
CA TYR A 303 0.38 -0.40 5.55
C TYR A 303 -0.11 0.48 4.38
N PRO A 304 -1.35 1.02 4.41
CA PRO A 304 -1.90 1.79 3.31
C PRO A 304 -1.03 2.99 2.92
N SER A 305 -0.61 3.03 1.65
CA SER A 305 0.25 4.10 1.11
C SER A 305 -0.46 5.45 1.08
N GLY A 306 -1.79 5.43 0.93
CA GLY A 306 -2.61 6.61 0.66
C GLY A 306 -2.84 6.86 -0.83
N ASP A 307 -2.21 6.09 -1.71
CA ASP A 307 -2.50 6.06 -3.15
C ASP A 307 -3.27 4.78 -3.52
N ALA A 308 -4.42 4.95 -4.16
CA ALA A 308 -5.37 3.87 -4.37
C ALA A 308 -4.93 2.87 -5.45
N ASP A 309 -4.04 3.25 -6.36
CA ASP A 309 -3.54 2.36 -7.42
C ASP A 309 -2.28 1.62 -6.95
N THR A 310 -1.41 2.27 -6.16
CA THR A 310 -0.30 1.64 -5.44
C THR A 310 -0.82 0.53 -4.50
N ASP A 311 -1.85 0.82 -3.70
CA ASP A 311 -2.46 -0.15 -2.78
C ASP A 311 -3.10 -1.34 -3.54
N LYS A 312 -3.66 -1.12 -4.75
CA LYS A 312 -4.14 -2.19 -5.65
C LYS A 312 -3.00 -3.04 -6.23
N ILE A 313 -1.93 -2.40 -6.73
CA ILE A 313 -0.78 -3.09 -7.32
C ILE A 313 -0.14 -4.02 -6.28
N GLY A 314 0.12 -3.51 -5.07
CA GLY A 314 0.65 -4.33 -3.96
C GLY A 314 -0.28 -5.48 -3.58
N SER A 315 -1.59 -5.21 -3.47
CA SER A 315 -2.59 -6.25 -3.16
C SER A 315 -2.65 -7.34 -4.24
N GLY A 316 -2.61 -6.96 -5.51
CA GLY A 316 -2.58 -7.89 -6.63
C GLY A 316 -1.27 -8.69 -6.68
N ALA A 317 -0.13 -8.04 -6.52
CA ALA A 317 1.18 -8.70 -6.47
C ALA A 317 1.23 -9.78 -5.38
N ALA A 318 0.72 -9.47 -4.18
CA ALA A 318 0.59 -10.44 -3.10
C ALA A 318 -0.36 -11.62 -3.43
N LYS A 319 -1.44 -11.40 -4.20
CA LYS A 319 -2.30 -12.50 -4.70
C LYS A 319 -1.56 -13.40 -5.69
N TYR A 320 -0.99 -12.84 -6.76
CA TYR A 320 -0.34 -13.64 -7.81
C TYR A 320 0.89 -14.38 -7.30
N ALA A 321 1.68 -13.74 -6.42
CA ALA A 321 2.80 -14.37 -5.73
C ALA A 321 2.39 -15.57 -4.86
N ALA A 322 1.18 -15.58 -4.29
CA ALA A 322 0.63 -16.72 -3.55
C ALA A 322 0.01 -17.78 -4.48
N LEU A 323 -0.71 -17.34 -5.53
CA LEU A 323 -1.46 -18.20 -6.44
C LEU A 323 -0.57 -19.10 -7.30
N GLN A 324 0.62 -18.64 -7.73
CA GLN A 324 1.57 -19.49 -8.45
C GLN A 324 1.89 -20.81 -7.72
N TRP A 325 2.08 -20.77 -6.39
CA TRP A 325 2.38 -21.95 -5.58
C TRP A 325 1.18 -22.89 -5.48
N TYR A 326 -0.03 -22.33 -5.45
CA TYR A 326 -1.26 -23.10 -5.48
C TYR A 326 -1.48 -23.78 -6.83
N TYR A 327 -1.36 -23.04 -7.94
CA TYR A 327 -1.56 -23.55 -9.29
C TYR A 327 -0.49 -24.59 -9.66
N ASN A 328 0.79 -24.33 -9.39
CA ASN A 328 1.87 -25.30 -9.61
C ASN A 328 1.62 -26.59 -8.79
N GLY A 329 1.36 -26.47 -7.48
CA GLY A 329 1.09 -27.63 -6.64
C GLY A 329 -0.19 -28.41 -7.03
N LYS A 330 -1.20 -27.73 -7.58
CA LYS A 330 -2.42 -28.39 -8.12
C LYS A 330 -2.17 -29.09 -9.44
N LEU A 331 -1.37 -28.52 -10.34
CA LEU A 331 -0.96 -29.17 -11.58
C LEU A 331 -0.08 -30.40 -11.29
N GLY A 332 0.85 -30.30 -10.34
CA GLY A 332 1.64 -31.44 -9.84
C GLY A 332 0.77 -32.56 -9.28
N GLU A 333 -0.21 -32.23 -8.42
CA GLU A 333 -1.17 -33.20 -7.87
C GLU A 333 -1.99 -33.89 -8.98
N GLN A 334 -2.47 -33.14 -9.98
CA GLN A 334 -3.21 -33.71 -11.13
C GLN A 334 -2.34 -34.61 -12.02
N GLN A 335 -1.06 -34.28 -12.19
CA GLN A 335 -0.10 -35.07 -12.96
C GLN A 335 0.43 -36.29 -12.18
N GLY A 336 0.07 -36.44 -10.90
CA GLY A 336 0.53 -37.53 -10.04
C GLY A 336 1.99 -37.37 -9.59
N ALA A 337 2.50 -36.13 -9.58
CA ALA A 337 3.83 -35.81 -9.06
C ALA A 337 3.91 -36.12 -7.56
N SER A 338 5.08 -36.54 -7.09
CA SER A 338 5.34 -36.80 -5.68
C SER A 338 6.74 -36.32 -5.31
N THR A 339 6.82 -35.29 -4.47
CA THR A 339 8.08 -34.78 -3.92
C THR A 339 8.82 -35.90 -3.19
N PRO A 340 10.08 -36.22 -3.55
CA PRO A 340 10.85 -37.24 -2.86
C PRO A 340 11.09 -36.89 -1.39
N TRP A 341 11.23 -37.90 -0.51
CA TRP A 341 11.47 -37.65 0.92
C TRP A 341 12.85 -37.04 1.21
N GLN A 342 13.78 -37.19 0.25
CA GLN A 342 15.14 -36.65 0.30
C GLN A 342 15.32 -35.37 -0.54
N ASP A 343 14.22 -34.78 -1.03
CA ASP A 343 14.24 -33.44 -1.62
C ASP A 343 14.56 -32.40 -0.55
N GLU A 344 15.16 -31.27 -0.95
CA GLU A 344 15.42 -30.14 -0.05
C GLU A 344 14.17 -29.26 0.15
N HIS A 345 13.21 -29.36 -0.76
CA HIS A 345 11.92 -28.69 -0.68
C HIS A 345 10.86 -29.50 0.07
N THR A 346 10.05 -28.79 0.87
CA THR A 346 8.71 -29.29 1.21
C THR A 346 7.85 -29.48 -0.04
N ALA A 347 6.95 -30.48 -0.04
CA ALA A 347 6.00 -30.69 -1.13
C ALA A 347 5.09 -29.47 -1.39
N ASP A 348 4.81 -29.17 -2.67
CA ASP A 348 4.32 -27.86 -3.15
C ASP A 348 3.06 -27.34 -2.44
N LEU A 349 2.01 -28.17 -2.30
CA LEU A 349 0.79 -27.77 -1.59
C LEU A 349 1.01 -27.50 -0.09
N LYS A 350 2.09 -28.03 0.50
CA LYS A 350 2.53 -27.71 1.87
C LYS A 350 3.45 -26.48 1.92
N ARG A 351 4.24 -26.17 0.87
CA ARG A 351 4.93 -24.87 0.69
C ARG A 351 3.91 -23.76 0.56
N PHE A 352 2.95 -23.89 -0.36
CA PHE A 352 1.81 -22.98 -0.47
C PHE A 352 1.12 -22.76 0.89
N ARG A 353 0.83 -23.82 1.66
CA ARG A 353 0.23 -23.68 3.01
C ARG A 353 1.15 -23.00 4.05
N ASN A 354 2.47 -23.02 3.88
CA ASN A 354 3.41 -22.24 4.70
C ASN A 354 3.35 -20.75 4.29
N ILE A 355 3.66 -20.48 3.01
CA ILE A 355 3.73 -19.16 2.38
C ILE A 355 2.41 -18.40 2.58
N PHE A 356 1.29 -19.00 2.19
CA PHE A 356 -0.04 -18.40 2.30
C PHE A 356 -0.40 -18.06 3.75
N CYS A 357 0.00 -18.86 4.75
CA CYS A 357 -0.26 -18.52 6.15
C CYS A 357 0.51 -17.26 6.57
N VAL A 358 1.74 -17.08 6.10
CA VAL A 358 2.53 -15.88 6.42
C VAL A 358 1.95 -14.65 5.71
N MET A 359 1.54 -14.77 4.45
CA MET A 359 0.90 -13.68 3.71
C MET A 359 -0.48 -13.31 4.29
N TYR A 360 -1.34 -14.31 4.54
CA TYR A 360 -2.63 -14.12 5.21
C TYR A 360 -2.47 -13.51 6.61
N GLY A 361 -1.46 -13.94 7.38
CA GLY A 361 -1.17 -13.37 8.70
C GLY A 361 -0.65 -11.94 8.69
N GLY A 362 -0.17 -11.44 7.53
CA GLY A 362 0.20 -10.05 7.32
C GLY A 362 -1.00 -9.16 6.97
N ASN A 363 -1.88 -9.61 6.07
CA ASN A 363 -3.13 -8.91 5.73
C ASN A 363 -4.23 -9.92 5.35
N PRO A 364 -5.12 -10.33 6.29
CA PRO A 364 -6.18 -11.30 6.02
C PRO A 364 -7.19 -10.85 4.96
N ALA A 365 -7.50 -9.55 4.93
CA ALA A 365 -8.64 -9.00 4.19
C ALA A 365 -8.47 -9.06 2.66
N ILE A 366 -7.23 -9.03 2.16
CA ILE A 366 -7.02 -9.13 0.71
C ILE A 366 -7.21 -10.57 0.18
N PHE A 367 -7.15 -11.61 1.02
CA PHE A 367 -7.19 -13.01 0.59
C PHE A 367 -8.54 -13.73 0.81
N GLU A 368 -9.61 -13.02 1.18
CA GLU A 368 -10.92 -13.65 1.49
C GLU A 368 -11.47 -14.51 0.34
N ASP A 369 -11.26 -14.09 -0.91
CA ASP A 369 -11.59 -14.81 -2.13
C ASP A 369 -10.78 -16.12 -2.27
N ILE A 370 -9.46 -16.05 -2.08
CA ILE A 370 -8.56 -17.21 -2.18
C ILE A 370 -8.83 -18.19 -1.03
N VAL A 371 -9.15 -17.70 0.18
CA VAL A 371 -9.60 -18.54 1.30
C VAL A 371 -10.87 -19.31 0.93
N ALA A 372 -11.86 -18.64 0.36
CA ALA A 372 -13.12 -19.25 -0.03
C ALA A 372 -12.98 -20.29 -1.16
N GLN A 373 -12.09 -20.03 -2.13
CA GLN A 373 -11.80 -20.96 -3.23
C GLN A 373 -11.00 -22.19 -2.79
N VAL A 374 -9.99 -22.02 -1.93
CA VAL A 374 -9.12 -23.11 -1.46
C VAL A 374 -9.77 -23.95 -0.36
N GLY A 375 -10.68 -23.37 0.43
CA GLY A 375 -11.39 -24.06 1.51
C GLY A 375 -10.54 -24.28 2.78
N PHE A 376 -9.71 -23.29 3.15
CA PHE A 376 -8.95 -23.34 4.40
C PHE A 376 -9.87 -23.38 5.63
N SER A 377 -9.49 -24.16 6.66
CA SER A 377 -10.25 -24.21 7.91
C SER A 377 -10.01 -22.98 8.80
N GLU A 378 -11.02 -22.54 9.55
CA GLU A 378 -10.90 -21.48 10.56
C GLU A 378 -9.73 -21.73 11.54
N GLN A 379 -9.50 -22.99 11.94
CA GLN A 379 -8.40 -23.38 12.83
C GLN A 379 -7.02 -23.22 12.16
N THR A 380 -6.93 -23.33 10.84
CA THR A 380 -5.69 -23.04 10.10
C THR A 380 -5.45 -21.54 10.07
N LEU A 381 -6.46 -20.77 9.66
CA LEU A 381 -6.38 -19.32 9.48
C LEU A 381 -6.10 -18.58 10.79
N GLY A 382 -6.77 -18.98 11.88
CA GLY A 382 -6.54 -18.41 13.22
C GLY A 382 -5.14 -18.65 13.80
N ARG A 383 -4.30 -19.47 13.17
CA ARG A 383 -2.87 -19.61 13.50
C ARG A 383 -1.95 -18.85 12.55
N CYS A 384 -2.41 -18.49 11.35
CA CYS A 384 -1.60 -17.83 10.34
C CYS A 384 -1.03 -16.49 10.84
N GLU A 385 -1.80 -15.69 11.59
CA GLU A 385 -1.29 -14.46 12.24
C GLU A 385 -0.19 -14.74 13.27
N GLU A 386 -0.32 -15.78 14.09
CA GLU A 386 0.74 -16.16 15.04
C GLU A 386 2.02 -16.54 14.31
N GLU A 387 1.91 -17.33 13.24
CA GLU A 387 3.07 -17.76 12.44
C GLU A 387 3.72 -16.59 11.71
N PHE A 388 2.95 -15.71 11.07
CA PHE A 388 3.46 -14.44 10.52
C PHE A 388 4.25 -13.67 11.58
N ASN A 389 3.69 -13.47 12.77
CA ASN A 389 4.33 -12.72 13.85
C ASN A 389 5.61 -13.40 14.37
N LYS A 390 5.63 -14.73 14.48
CA LYS A 390 6.84 -15.49 14.87
C LYS A 390 7.94 -15.35 13.81
N GLN A 391 7.60 -15.52 12.53
CA GLN A 391 8.56 -15.50 11.43
C GLN A 391 9.09 -14.08 11.14
N ASN A 392 8.22 -13.07 11.13
CA ASN A 392 8.59 -11.67 10.96
C ASN A 392 9.58 -11.21 12.06
N ARG A 393 9.28 -11.55 13.33
CA ARG A 393 10.23 -11.32 14.44
C ARG A 393 11.55 -12.04 14.25
N ALA A 394 11.55 -13.32 13.86
CA ALA A 394 12.77 -14.09 13.67
C ALA A 394 13.66 -13.46 12.59
N TRP A 395 13.11 -13.19 11.40
CA TRP A 395 13.84 -12.56 10.30
C TRP A 395 14.32 -11.14 10.64
N ARG A 396 13.48 -10.28 11.23
CA ARG A 396 13.91 -8.93 11.66
C ARG A 396 15.02 -9.00 12.71
N THR A 397 14.94 -9.92 13.68
CA THR A 397 15.98 -10.10 14.72
C THR A 397 17.31 -10.58 14.13
N ILE A 398 17.28 -11.53 13.19
CA ILE A 398 18.48 -12.10 12.55
C ILE A 398 19.12 -11.09 11.59
N LEU A 399 18.33 -10.27 10.90
CA LEU A 399 18.82 -9.25 9.96
C LEU A 399 19.26 -7.95 10.62
N ALA A 400 18.75 -7.61 11.82
CA ALA A 400 19.05 -6.36 12.53
C ALA A 400 20.55 -6.01 12.68
N PRO A 401 21.49 -6.94 12.95
CA PRO A 401 22.93 -6.65 12.97
C PRO A 401 23.54 -6.29 11.60
N HIS A 402 22.80 -6.54 10.52
CA HIS A 402 23.23 -6.40 9.12
C HIS A 402 22.40 -5.37 8.34
N THR A 403 21.35 -4.80 8.93
CA THR A 403 20.53 -3.72 8.35
C THR A 403 20.82 -2.37 8.99
N ARG A 404 20.67 -1.32 8.18
CA ARG A 404 20.76 0.07 8.63
C ARG A 404 19.46 0.51 9.27
N VAL A 405 19.54 1.32 10.33
CA VAL A 405 18.37 1.98 10.91
C VAL A 405 17.72 2.89 9.87
N GLY A 406 16.44 2.65 9.58
CA GLY A 406 15.72 3.31 8.49
C GLY A 406 14.21 3.24 8.66
N ALA A 407 13.45 4.05 7.91
CA ALA A 407 11.99 4.07 8.02
C ALA A 407 11.33 2.71 7.71
N TRP A 408 11.95 1.90 6.84
CA TRP A 408 11.56 0.52 6.52
C TRP A 408 12.39 -0.56 7.25
N ASN A 409 13.38 -0.16 8.05
CA ASN A 409 14.21 -1.05 8.88
C ASN A 409 14.47 -0.42 10.27
N PRO A 410 13.43 -0.17 11.09
CA PRO A 410 13.55 0.61 12.34
C PRO A 410 14.16 -0.20 13.51
N ASP A 411 14.43 -1.50 13.28
CA ASP A 411 15.16 -2.39 14.19
C ASP A 411 16.64 -2.57 13.79
N GLY A 412 17.09 -1.96 12.68
CA GLY A 412 18.48 -2.06 12.21
C GLY A 412 19.48 -1.48 13.22
N LEU A 413 20.59 -2.19 13.44
CA LEU A 413 21.62 -1.83 14.44
C LEU A 413 22.81 -1.08 13.84
N LEU A 414 22.89 -0.99 12.50
CA LEU A 414 23.89 -0.18 11.80
C LEU A 414 23.38 1.25 11.58
N SER A 415 24.29 2.24 11.55
CA SER A 415 23.88 3.61 11.22
C SER A 415 23.44 3.76 9.76
N ALA A 416 22.69 4.82 9.46
CA ALA A 416 22.19 5.10 8.10
C ALA A 416 23.33 5.24 7.07
N GLU A 417 24.53 5.63 7.50
CA GLU A 417 25.73 5.83 6.69
C GLU A 417 26.69 4.61 6.69
N ALA A 418 26.29 3.49 7.31
CA ALA A 418 27.17 2.33 7.43
C ALA A 418 27.60 1.77 6.05
N PRO A 419 28.88 1.39 5.88
CA PRO A 419 29.36 0.87 4.60
C PRO A 419 28.68 -0.46 4.26
N GLY A 420 28.34 -0.63 2.99
CA GLY A 420 27.82 -1.86 2.42
C GLY A 420 27.90 -1.78 0.89
N ALA A 421 27.92 -2.93 0.24
CA ALA A 421 28.10 -3.01 -1.21
C ALA A 421 26.79 -2.83 -1.99
N SER A 422 26.94 -2.39 -3.25
CA SER A 422 25.83 -2.22 -4.20
C SER A 422 25.27 -3.55 -4.70
N ILE A 423 23.97 -3.57 -4.97
CA ILE A 423 23.33 -4.60 -5.80
C ILE A 423 23.23 -4.03 -7.22
N LYS A 424 23.67 -4.78 -8.24
CA LYS A 424 23.61 -4.35 -9.65
C LYS A 424 22.74 -5.30 -10.45
N VAL A 425 21.70 -4.77 -11.08
CA VAL A 425 20.84 -5.49 -12.02
C VAL A 425 21.41 -5.38 -13.44
N THR A 426 21.27 -6.45 -14.21
CA THR A 426 21.68 -6.56 -15.62
C THR A 426 20.73 -7.48 -16.36
N PHE A 427 20.48 -7.16 -17.62
CA PHE A 427 19.59 -7.90 -18.52
C PHE A 427 20.39 -8.32 -19.75
N GLU A 428 20.36 -9.61 -20.08
CA GLU A 428 20.82 -10.15 -21.36
C GLU A 428 19.65 -10.12 -22.35
N GLN A 429 19.92 -10.04 -23.66
CA GLN A 429 18.87 -10.03 -24.69
C GLN A 429 18.12 -11.37 -24.69
N SER A 430 16.79 -11.33 -24.67
CA SER A 430 15.95 -12.54 -24.71
C SER A 430 15.51 -12.89 -26.12
N ARG A 431 15.28 -14.19 -26.34
CA ARG A 431 14.53 -14.71 -27.50
C ARG A 431 13.02 -14.66 -27.32
N SER A 432 12.54 -14.40 -26.10
CA SER A 432 11.11 -14.36 -25.80
C SER A 432 10.57 -12.94 -25.68
N ARG A 433 9.29 -12.78 -26.04
CA ARG A 433 8.59 -11.50 -25.97
C ARG A 433 8.43 -11.02 -24.53
N VAL A 434 8.25 -11.95 -23.58
CA VAL A 434 8.17 -11.65 -22.13
C VAL A 434 9.53 -11.19 -21.62
N GLY A 435 10.63 -11.86 -22.00
CA GLY A 435 11.97 -11.46 -21.57
C GLY A 435 12.36 -10.07 -22.07
N ASN A 436 12.09 -9.76 -23.35
CA ASN A 436 12.35 -8.44 -23.91
C ASN A 436 11.42 -7.35 -23.33
N PHE A 437 10.17 -7.67 -22.97
CA PHE A 437 9.27 -6.80 -22.23
C PHE A 437 9.84 -6.44 -20.84
N ILE A 438 10.29 -7.43 -20.06
CA ILE A 438 10.91 -7.23 -18.74
C ILE A 438 12.20 -6.39 -18.87
N ALA A 439 13.07 -6.74 -19.81
CA ALA A 439 14.34 -6.04 -20.05
C ALA A 439 14.17 -4.57 -20.45
N THR A 440 13.06 -4.22 -21.10
CA THR A 440 12.81 -2.88 -21.62
C THR A 440 12.05 -2.00 -20.62
N LEU A 441 11.00 -2.54 -19.98
CA LEU A 441 10.07 -1.72 -19.17
C LEU A 441 10.32 -1.83 -17.65
N LEU A 442 10.92 -2.92 -17.17
CA LEU A 442 11.14 -3.13 -15.74
C LEU A 442 12.60 -2.91 -15.30
N ALA A 443 13.52 -2.62 -16.22
CA ALA A 443 14.94 -2.49 -15.90
C ALA A 443 15.28 -1.35 -14.92
N GLU A 444 14.73 -0.14 -15.12
CA GLU A 444 14.92 0.97 -14.17
C GLU A 444 14.18 0.72 -12.84
N PRO A 445 12.89 0.30 -12.81
CA PRO A 445 12.22 -0.10 -11.57
C PRO A 445 12.97 -1.15 -10.75
N LEU A 446 13.46 -2.22 -11.40
CA LEU A 446 14.16 -3.32 -10.72
C LEU A 446 15.55 -2.91 -10.20
N GLN A 447 16.28 -2.03 -10.91
CA GLN A 447 17.51 -1.44 -10.35
C GLN A 447 17.20 -0.47 -9.20
N GLY A 448 16.14 0.32 -9.29
CA GLY A 448 15.71 1.19 -8.19
C GLY A 448 15.34 0.41 -6.93
N PHE A 449 14.65 -0.73 -7.09
CA PHE A 449 14.34 -1.67 -6.01
C PHE A 449 15.61 -2.28 -5.42
N ALA A 450 16.54 -2.74 -6.27
CA ALA A 450 17.85 -3.24 -5.85
C ALA A 450 18.68 -2.17 -5.10
N ASP A 451 18.55 -0.89 -5.46
CA ASP A 451 19.20 0.23 -4.75
C ASP A 451 18.57 0.48 -3.37
N GLU A 452 17.24 0.37 -3.20
CA GLU A 452 16.60 0.45 -1.87
C GLU A 452 16.98 -0.73 -0.96
N LEU A 453 17.19 -1.91 -1.54
CA LEU A 453 17.74 -3.06 -0.82
C LEU A 453 19.21 -2.83 -0.45
N ALA A 454 20.04 -2.27 -1.34
CA ALA A 454 21.42 -1.90 -1.03
C ALA A 454 21.54 -0.79 0.03
N LYS A 455 20.56 0.12 0.12
CA LYS A 455 20.41 1.11 1.21
C LYS A 455 19.98 0.47 2.53
N SER A 456 19.18 -0.61 2.47
CA SER A 456 18.69 -1.31 3.66
C SER A 456 19.72 -2.29 4.26
N TYR A 457 20.33 -3.14 3.43
CA TYR A 457 21.21 -4.23 3.82
C TYR A 457 22.69 -3.87 3.62
N ALA A 458 23.54 -4.12 4.62
CA ALA A 458 24.98 -3.87 4.55
C ALA A 458 25.74 -5.09 3.99
N LEU A 459 25.58 -5.35 2.69
CA LEU A 459 26.22 -6.48 2.01
C LEU A 459 27.77 -6.37 2.03
N PRO A 460 28.51 -7.48 2.24
CA PRO A 460 29.97 -7.46 2.42
C PRO A 460 30.75 -7.36 1.09
N ARG A 461 30.14 -7.76 -0.03
CA ARG A 461 30.65 -7.62 -1.40
C ARG A 461 29.49 -7.34 -2.36
N PRO A 462 29.75 -6.77 -3.56
CA PRO A 462 28.69 -6.47 -4.52
C PRO A 462 27.94 -7.72 -4.96
N LEU A 463 26.62 -7.61 -5.05
CA LEU A 463 25.73 -8.66 -5.56
C LEU A 463 25.29 -8.28 -6.98
N SER A 464 25.30 -9.25 -7.89
CA SER A 464 24.78 -9.08 -9.27
C SER A 464 23.44 -9.77 -9.40
N VAL A 465 22.50 -9.19 -10.16
CA VAL A 465 21.22 -9.80 -10.52
C VAL A 465 21.17 -9.85 -12.04
N ILE A 466 21.07 -11.05 -12.62
CA ILE A 466 21.26 -11.30 -14.04
C ILE A 466 19.99 -11.93 -14.61
N TYR A 467 19.25 -11.15 -15.39
CA TYR A 467 18.09 -11.63 -16.15
C TYR A 467 18.55 -12.13 -17.52
N ARG A 468 18.15 -13.35 -17.91
CA ARG A 468 18.56 -13.97 -19.20
C ARG A 468 17.69 -15.16 -19.62
N ASP A 469 17.85 -15.60 -20.86
CA ASP A 469 17.41 -16.94 -21.29
C ASP A 469 18.31 -18.00 -20.64
N CYS A 470 17.73 -18.96 -19.91
CA CYS A 470 18.46 -20.09 -19.32
C CYS A 470 18.24 -21.40 -20.08
N GLY A 471 17.06 -21.59 -20.69
CA GLY A 471 16.65 -22.88 -21.25
C GLY A 471 16.18 -23.90 -20.19
N GLU A 472 15.93 -23.42 -18.97
CA GLU A 472 15.39 -24.20 -17.85
C GLU A 472 14.46 -23.32 -17.00
N LEU A 473 13.39 -23.91 -16.44
CA LEU A 473 12.38 -23.21 -15.64
C LEU A 473 12.88 -23.06 -14.19
N ASN A 474 13.85 -22.16 -13.97
CA ASN A 474 14.51 -22.02 -12.66
C ASN A 474 14.89 -20.57 -12.33
N ALA A 475 15.31 -20.34 -11.09
CA ALA A 475 16.16 -19.23 -10.66
C ALA A 475 17.24 -19.77 -9.71
N TRP A 476 18.32 -19.02 -9.46
CA TRP A 476 19.30 -19.42 -8.43
C TRP A 476 20.25 -18.30 -7.99
N TYR A 477 20.62 -18.32 -6.72
CA TYR A 477 21.81 -17.65 -6.17
C TYR A 477 23.08 -18.51 -6.32
N SER A 478 24.20 -17.86 -6.61
CA SER A 478 25.53 -18.47 -6.76
C SER A 478 26.49 -17.96 -5.68
N PRO A 479 26.70 -18.73 -4.58
CA PRO A 479 27.57 -18.32 -3.47
C PRO A 479 29.04 -18.05 -3.85
N LYS A 480 29.51 -18.54 -5.00
CA LYS A 480 30.87 -18.26 -5.47
C LYS A 480 30.97 -16.88 -6.10
N GLU A 481 30.00 -16.54 -6.93
CA GLU A 481 30.04 -15.37 -7.81
C GLU A 481 29.41 -14.12 -7.18
N ALA A 482 28.56 -14.29 -6.15
CA ALA A 482 27.60 -13.25 -5.72
C ALA A 482 26.72 -12.80 -6.89
N SER A 483 26.10 -13.78 -7.56
CA SER A 483 25.11 -13.57 -8.62
C SER A 483 23.79 -14.25 -8.24
N ILE A 484 22.68 -13.56 -8.49
CA ILE A 484 21.34 -14.14 -8.61
C ILE A 484 21.03 -14.21 -10.11
N THR A 485 20.59 -15.36 -10.60
CA THR A 485 20.15 -15.55 -11.99
C THR A 485 18.64 -15.67 -12.03
N MET A 486 18.00 -14.81 -12.81
CA MET A 486 16.55 -14.75 -13.01
C MET A 486 16.24 -15.20 -14.44
N CYS A 487 15.76 -16.42 -14.63
CA CYS A 487 15.52 -16.94 -15.97
C CYS A 487 14.17 -16.44 -16.53
N TYR A 488 14.19 -15.86 -17.74
CA TYR A 488 12.96 -15.44 -18.42
C TYR A 488 12.00 -16.61 -18.66
N ASP A 489 12.56 -17.80 -18.92
CA ASP A 489 11.83 -19.05 -19.14
C ASP A 489 10.83 -19.35 -18.00
N LEU A 490 11.24 -19.15 -16.74
CA LEU A 490 10.42 -19.38 -15.55
C LEU A 490 9.30 -18.34 -15.42
N ILE A 491 9.64 -17.06 -15.58
CA ILE A 491 8.70 -15.95 -15.41
C ILE A 491 7.61 -16.00 -16.49
N GLU A 492 7.97 -16.32 -17.73
CA GLU A 492 7.03 -16.56 -18.83
C GLU A 492 6.10 -17.75 -18.56
N ASN A 493 6.65 -18.89 -18.12
CA ASN A 493 5.86 -20.08 -17.83
C ASN A 493 4.79 -19.83 -16.75
N LEU A 494 5.15 -19.11 -15.68
CA LEU A 494 4.23 -18.77 -14.60
C LEU A 494 3.19 -17.73 -15.03
N ALA A 495 3.57 -16.73 -15.84
CA ALA A 495 2.64 -15.75 -16.39
C ALA A 495 1.61 -16.40 -17.33
N VAL A 496 2.04 -17.35 -18.19
CA VAL A 496 1.13 -18.13 -19.04
C VAL A 496 0.20 -19.01 -18.20
N MET A 497 0.73 -19.74 -17.21
CA MET A 497 -0.04 -20.60 -16.31
C MET A 497 -1.19 -19.84 -15.61
N ILE A 498 -0.91 -18.66 -15.05
CA ILE A 498 -1.94 -17.82 -14.42
C ILE A 498 -3.00 -17.37 -15.44
N SER A 499 -2.57 -16.96 -16.64
CA SER A 499 -3.49 -16.49 -17.68
C SER A 499 -4.42 -17.59 -18.23
N GLU A 500 -3.95 -18.83 -18.31
CA GLU A 500 -4.77 -19.97 -18.73
C GLU A 500 -5.82 -20.30 -17.67
N VAL A 501 -5.45 -20.31 -16.38
CA VAL A 501 -6.35 -20.66 -15.27
C VAL A 501 -7.43 -19.59 -15.02
N GLU A 502 -7.09 -18.31 -15.15
CA GLU A 502 -8.02 -17.21 -14.82
C GLU A 502 -9.02 -16.86 -15.95
N SER A 503 -8.89 -17.48 -17.13
CA SER A 503 -9.77 -17.23 -18.28
C SER A 503 -11.21 -17.75 -18.10
N ASP A 504 -11.46 -18.58 -17.09
CA ASP A 504 -12.78 -19.23 -16.81
C ASP A 504 -13.58 -18.59 -15.64
N ALA A 505 -13.09 -17.51 -15.01
CA ALA A 505 -13.66 -16.97 -13.76
C ALA A 505 -14.33 -15.57 -13.90
N PRO A 506 -15.59 -15.40 -13.48
CA PRO A 506 -16.25 -14.08 -13.41
C PRO A 506 -16.05 -13.40 -12.04
N ASP A 507 -15.80 -12.09 -12.05
CA ASP A 507 -15.45 -11.28 -10.85
C ASP A 507 -16.49 -10.17 -10.56
N THR A 508 -16.65 -9.78 -9.29
CA THR A 508 -17.59 -8.74 -8.83
C THR A 508 -17.11 -8.04 -7.55
N GLY A 509 -17.00 -6.70 -7.56
CA GLY A 509 -16.69 -5.91 -6.36
C GLY A 509 -17.28 -4.49 -6.39
N ALA A 510 -17.60 -3.92 -5.21
CA ALA A 510 -18.11 -2.55 -5.06
C ALA A 510 -17.97 -2.00 -3.63
N ALA A 511 -17.46 -0.76 -3.47
CA ALA A 511 -17.53 0.06 -2.25
C ALA A 511 -17.25 1.55 -2.57
N SER A 512 -17.57 2.49 -1.65
CA SER A 512 -17.37 3.96 -1.79
C SER A 512 -17.20 4.64 -0.38
N PRO A 513 -17.10 5.99 -0.19
CA PRO A 513 -15.85 6.61 0.29
C PRO A 513 -15.93 7.52 1.57
N LYS A 514 -14.81 8.18 1.94
CA LYS A 514 -14.58 9.10 3.10
C LYS A 514 -14.11 10.52 2.66
N PRO A 515 -14.23 11.56 3.53
CA PRO A 515 -13.38 12.77 3.50
C PRO A 515 -12.88 13.30 4.89
N ALA A 516 -12.03 14.37 4.92
CA ALA A 516 -11.35 15.00 6.10
C ALA A 516 -11.39 16.57 6.05
N GLY A 517 -10.73 17.44 6.86
CA GLY A 517 -9.67 17.37 7.91
C GLY A 517 -9.33 18.79 8.49
N LEU A 518 -8.03 19.12 8.75
CA LEU A 518 -7.38 20.46 8.98
C LEU A 518 -6.94 20.89 10.43
N ASP A 519 -6.00 21.88 10.51
CA ASP A 519 -4.87 22.04 11.48
C ASP A 519 -4.73 23.47 12.13
N VAL A 520 -3.70 23.98 12.88
CA VAL A 520 -2.28 23.59 13.17
C VAL A 520 -1.72 23.85 14.63
N PRO A 521 -1.48 25.08 15.18
CA PRO A 521 -0.27 25.36 16.04
C PRO A 521 -0.44 26.14 17.38
N ALA A 522 0.56 26.39 18.28
CA ALA A 522 1.79 25.70 18.75
C ALA A 522 2.59 26.51 19.85
N ASN A 523 3.47 25.84 20.64
CA ASN A 523 4.74 26.30 21.28
C ASN A 523 4.79 27.07 22.65
N SER A 524 5.29 26.41 23.73
CA SER A 524 6.44 26.84 24.60
C SER A 524 6.73 25.85 25.76
N SER A 525 7.92 25.90 26.40
CA SER A 525 8.58 24.74 27.06
C SER A 525 8.83 24.80 28.58
N PHE A 526 9.07 23.62 29.19
CA PHE A 526 9.70 23.43 30.51
C PHE A 526 10.61 22.18 30.55
N ASP A 527 11.70 22.25 31.32
CA ASP A 527 12.74 21.21 31.45
C ASP A 527 12.56 20.31 32.69
N ALA A 528 12.69 19.00 32.52
CA ALA A 528 12.86 18.02 33.62
C ALA A 528 13.53 16.72 33.14
N MET A 529 13.09 16.21 31.99
CA MET A 529 13.76 15.18 31.18
C MET A 529 13.60 15.57 29.71
N ASP A 530 14.61 15.34 28.88
CA ASP A 530 14.51 15.55 27.43
C ASP A 530 13.71 14.40 26.78
N GLU A 531 12.39 14.43 26.99
CA GLU A 531 11.44 13.46 26.45
C GLU A 531 11.28 13.55 24.92
N LEU A 532 11.76 14.64 24.31
CA LEU A 532 11.76 14.87 22.86
C LEU A 532 13.12 14.55 22.20
N LYS A 533 14.13 14.14 22.98
CA LYS A 533 15.49 13.84 22.52
C LYS A 533 15.50 12.95 21.28
N ASP A 534 16.17 13.41 20.23
CA ASP A 534 16.44 12.57 19.07
C ASP A 534 17.37 11.40 19.44
N ALA A 535 16.97 10.20 19.05
CA ALA A 535 17.71 8.96 19.26
C ALA A 535 18.35 8.42 17.96
N GLY A 536 18.20 9.12 16.84
CA GLY A 536 18.65 8.68 15.52
C GLY A 536 17.76 7.64 14.84
N VAL A 537 16.58 7.36 15.41
CA VAL A 537 15.58 6.44 14.83
C VAL A 537 14.58 7.25 14.02
N PRO A 538 14.49 7.08 12.69
CA PRO A 538 13.57 7.83 11.86
C PRO A 538 12.11 7.40 12.12
N PRO A 539 11.12 8.29 11.93
CA PRO A 539 9.72 7.90 11.94
C PRO A 539 9.43 6.77 10.96
N THR A 540 8.58 5.83 11.38
CA THR A 540 8.26 4.63 10.61
C THR A 540 6.75 4.39 10.61
N ILE A 541 6.23 3.85 9.51
CA ILE A 541 4.87 3.30 9.47
C ILE A 541 4.83 1.81 9.83
N LEU A 542 5.99 1.17 10.05
CA LEU A 542 6.07 -0.22 10.49
C LEU A 542 5.86 -0.33 12.00
N LEU A 543 5.19 -1.40 12.43
CA LEU A 543 5.15 -1.75 13.84
C LEU A 543 6.52 -2.28 14.29
N PHE A 544 6.98 -1.84 15.47
CA PHE A 544 8.15 -2.38 16.15
C PHE A 544 7.89 -3.78 16.68
N THR A 545 8.87 -4.67 16.54
CA THR A 545 8.77 -6.07 16.98
C THR A 545 8.91 -6.23 18.50
N ALA A 546 8.36 -7.33 19.03
CA ALA A 546 8.59 -7.71 20.43
C ALA A 546 10.05 -8.20 20.64
N PRO A 547 10.71 -7.86 21.77
CA PRO A 547 10.20 -7.07 22.90
C PRO A 547 10.19 -5.57 22.58
N TYR A 548 9.09 -4.88 22.91
CA TYR A 548 8.82 -3.49 22.51
C TYR A 548 9.65 -2.43 23.29
N ARG A 549 10.97 -2.59 23.28
CA ARG A 549 11.94 -1.79 24.04
C ARG A 549 13.13 -1.37 23.18
N GLY A 550 13.67 -0.20 23.49
CA GLY A 550 14.77 0.42 22.76
C GLY A 550 14.37 1.77 22.18
N PRO A 551 15.28 2.48 21.49
CA PRO A 551 15.05 3.85 21.08
C PRO A 551 13.84 3.97 20.14
N THR A 552 13.04 4.99 20.37
CA THR A 552 11.89 5.39 19.53
C THR A 552 12.21 6.68 18.76
N PRO A 553 11.50 6.95 17.65
CA PRO A 553 11.56 8.24 16.96
C PRO A 553 11.16 9.43 17.84
N ASN A 554 11.53 10.63 17.39
CA ASN A 554 11.14 11.93 17.95
C ASN A 554 9.95 12.60 17.21
N SER A 555 9.33 11.87 16.28
CA SER A 555 8.14 12.27 15.53
C SER A 555 7.39 11.02 15.03
N HIS A 556 6.09 11.13 14.74
CA HIS A 556 5.23 9.98 14.49
C HIS A 556 4.27 10.26 13.31
N PRO A 557 4.11 9.35 12.32
CA PRO A 557 3.46 9.67 11.04
C PRO A 557 1.93 9.73 11.11
N ARG A 558 1.30 9.21 12.17
CA ARG A 558 -0.16 9.13 12.35
C ARG A 558 -0.68 9.70 13.68
N ALA A 559 0.14 10.47 14.41
CA ALA A 559 -0.22 11.02 15.73
C ALA A 559 0.69 12.21 16.10
N THR A 560 0.16 13.17 16.87
CA THR A 560 0.92 14.34 17.33
C THR A 560 1.65 14.05 18.63
N ILE A 561 2.96 14.30 18.72
CA ILE A 561 3.68 14.16 19.99
C ILE A 561 3.28 15.26 20.97
N VAL A 562 3.14 14.90 22.25
CA VAL A 562 2.89 15.84 23.35
C VAL A 562 3.90 15.65 24.47
N SER A 563 4.28 16.77 25.10
CA SER A 563 5.12 16.83 26.29
C SER A 563 4.34 16.54 27.58
N THR A 564 5.06 16.25 28.67
CA THR A 564 4.48 16.11 30.02
C THR A 564 3.66 17.34 30.42
N ALA A 565 4.09 18.54 30.01
CA ALA A 565 3.36 19.79 30.28
C ALA A 565 2.03 19.86 29.50
N GLU A 566 2.04 19.51 28.22
CA GLU A 566 0.83 19.53 27.37
C GLU A 566 -0.19 18.47 27.81
N VAL A 567 0.23 17.29 28.26
CA VAL A 567 -0.65 16.29 28.88
C VAL A 567 -1.30 16.84 30.17
N VAL A 568 -0.50 17.50 31.01
CA VAL A 568 -0.98 18.13 32.25
C VAL A 568 -1.98 19.27 31.99
N ASP A 569 -1.82 20.04 30.92
CA ASP A 569 -2.77 21.10 30.56
C ASP A 569 -4.02 20.57 29.83
N ALA A 570 -3.89 19.55 28.99
CA ALA A 570 -5.03 18.84 28.40
C ALA A 570 -5.96 18.27 29.48
N LEU A 571 -5.39 17.65 30.54
CA LEU A 571 -6.13 17.14 31.70
C LEU A 571 -6.80 18.21 32.58
N LYS A 572 -6.55 19.51 32.34
CA LYS A 572 -7.27 20.64 32.98
C LYS A 572 -8.34 21.24 32.07
N GLY A 573 -8.12 21.19 30.76
CA GLY A 573 -8.95 21.88 29.77
C GLY A 573 -10.03 21.03 29.10
N GLU A 574 -9.74 19.75 28.85
CA GLU A 574 -10.60 18.88 28.03
C GLU A 574 -11.57 18.04 28.87
N PRO A 575 -12.91 18.23 28.74
CA PRO A 575 -13.90 17.44 29.49
C PRO A 575 -14.15 16.04 28.92
N LYS A 576 -13.59 15.74 27.74
CA LYS A 576 -13.56 14.41 27.11
C LYS A 576 -12.16 14.18 26.54
N LEU A 577 -11.32 13.51 27.32
CA LEU A 577 -9.97 13.10 26.94
C LEU A 577 -9.79 11.63 27.32
N ILE A 578 -9.40 10.79 26.36
CA ILE A 578 -9.09 9.39 26.61
C ILE A 578 -7.58 9.24 26.82
N LEU A 579 -7.20 8.55 27.89
CA LEU A 579 -5.81 8.17 28.20
C LEU A 579 -5.65 6.66 28.01
N ILE A 580 -4.68 6.21 27.21
CA ILE A 580 -4.37 4.79 27.00
C ILE A 580 -2.94 4.51 27.45
N ASP A 581 -2.80 3.59 28.42
CA ASP A 581 -1.51 3.10 28.91
C ASP A 581 -1.18 1.73 28.27
N THR A 582 0.07 1.59 27.81
CA THR A 582 0.64 0.35 27.24
C THR A 582 1.86 -0.15 28.03
N SER A 583 2.14 0.44 29.20
CA SER A 583 3.43 0.33 29.89
C SER A 583 3.70 -1.00 30.61
N GLY A 584 2.66 -1.83 30.86
CA GLY A 584 2.76 -3.01 31.73
C GLY A 584 3.13 -2.71 33.19
N LYS A 585 3.05 -1.45 33.64
CA LYS A 585 3.45 -1.05 35.00
C LYS A 585 2.32 -1.22 36.01
N SER A 586 2.68 -1.49 37.26
CA SER A 586 1.71 -1.57 38.37
C SER A 586 1.11 -0.22 38.78
N GLN A 587 1.56 0.89 38.19
CA GLN A 587 1.04 2.25 38.42
C GLN A 587 1.00 3.03 37.11
N THR A 588 -0.05 3.84 36.95
CA THR A 588 -0.42 4.54 35.72
C THR A 588 -0.90 5.98 35.98
N LEU A 589 -1.12 6.76 34.92
CA LEU A 589 -1.64 8.13 34.99
C LEU A 589 -3.10 8.14 35.51
N PRO A 590 -3.52 9.18 36.27
CA PRO A 590 -4.89 9.26 36.78
C PRO A 590 -5.94 9.31 35.67
N GLY A 591 -6.75 8.25 35.54
CA GLY A 591 -7.81 8.15 34.53
C GLY A 591 -7.41 7.40 33.26
N ALA A 592 -6.22 6.80 33.21
CA ALA A 592 -5.81 5.95 32.10
C ALA A 592 -6.52 4.59 32.07
N ILE A 593 -6.89 4.18 30.86
CA ILE A 593 -7.31 2.83 30.53
C ILE A 593 -6.05 2.04 30.19
N VAL A 594 -5.77 0.96 30.92
CA VAL A 594 -4.60 0.10 30.66
C VAL A 594 -4.97 -0.94 29.61
N VAL A 595 -4.22 -0.96 28.51
CA VAL A 595 -4.39 -1.88 27.38
C VAL A 595 -3.01 -2.31 26.90
N ASP A 596 -2.33 -3.13 27.70
CA ASP A 596 -0.93 -3.54 27.46
C ASP A 596 -0.70 -4.11 26.03
N ASP A 597 -1.65 -4.90 25.51
CA ASP A 597 -1.59 -5.48 24.16
C ASP A 597 -1.91 -4.50 23.02
N ALA A 598 -2.37 -3.26 23.28
CA ALA A 598 -2.65 -2.29 22.21
C ALA A 598 -1.41 -1.96 21.37
N GLY A 599 -0.21 -2.14 21.95
CA GLY A 599 1.08 -1.96 21.30
C GLY A 599 1.60 -3.18 20.53
N ARG A 600 0.83 -4.26 20.38
CA ARG A 600 1.35 -5.51 19.76
C ARG A 600 1.76 -5.35 18.30
N ASP A 601 2.79 -6.10 17.93
CA ASP A 601 3.23 -6.30 16.56
C ASP A 601 2.22 -7.12 15.73
N GLY A 602 2.48 -7.18 14.42
CA GLY A 602 1.55 -7.61 13.39
C GLY A 602 1.63 -6.66 12.20
N SER A 603 0.47 -6.24 11.70
CA SER A 603 0.32 -5.16 10.72
C SER A 603 -0.72 -4.14 11.20
N VAL A 604 -0.96 -3.07 10.45
CA VAL A 604 -2.14 -2.21 10.66
C VAL A 604 -3.36 -2.68 9.84
N THR A 605 -3.35 -3.94 9.40
CA THR A 605 -4.39 -4.61 8.60
C THR A 605 -4.75 -6.02 9.13
N ASP A 606 -4.19 -6.44 10.26
CA ASP A 606 -4.47 -7.72 10.94
C ASP A 606 -5.84 -7.72 11.64
N SER A 607 -6.34 -8.89 12.06
CA SER A 607 -7.65 -8.98 12.74
C SER A 607 -7.68 -8.21 14.07
N PHE A 608 -6.52 -8.06 14.72
CA PHE A 608 -6.39 -7.26 15.95
C PHE A 608 -6.68 -5.77 15.70
N GLN A 609 -6.38 -5.24 14.50
CA GLN A 609 -6.77 -3.89 14.10
C GLN A 609 -8.30 -3.68 14.16
N GLY A 610 -9.09 -4.73 13.90
CA GLY A 610 -10.54 -4.72 14.07
C GLY A 610 -10.96 -4.62 15.55
N ALA A 611 -10.31 -5.37 16.44
CA ALA A 611 -10.54 -5.30 17.88
C ALA A 611 -10.15 -3.92 18.45
N MET A 612 -9.02 -3.37 18.02
CA MET A 612 -8.59 -2.00 18.36
C MET A 612 -9.59 -0.96 17.86
N SER A 613 -10.16 -1.13 16.66
CA SER A 613 -11.21 -0.25 16.13
C SER A 613 -12.47 -0.26 16.99
N GLN A 614 -12.91 -1.42 17.48
CA GLN A 614 -14.08 -1.49 18.35
C GLN A 614 -13.79 -0.87 19.72
N PHE A 615 -12.67 -1.22 20.36
CA PHE A 615 -12.27 -0.65 21.64
C PHE A 615 -12.21 0.89 21.61
N LEU A 616 -11.61 1.47 20.56
CA LEU A 616 -11.53 2.93 20.44
C LEU A 616 -12.90 3.58 20.22
N LYS A 617 -13.80 2.97 19.44
CA LYS A 617 -15.19 3.44 19.29
C LYS A 617 -15.94 3.41 20.61
N ASP A 618 -15.83 2.32 21.37
CA ASP A 618 -16.48 2.18 22.66
C ASP A 618 -15.96 3.24 23.65
N ALA A 619 -14.63 3.47 23.66
CA ALA A 619 -13.98 4.47 24.51
C ALA A 619 -14.37 5.93 24.15
N THR A 620 -14.50 6.28 22.86
CA THR A 620 -14.85 7.66 22.45
C THR A 620 -16.35 7.91 22.27
N SER A 621 -17.20 6.87 22.34
CA SER A 621 -18.60 6.91 21.90
C SER A 621 -18.75 7.19 20.40
N GLU A 622 -18.02 6.42 19.58
CA GLU A 622 -17.87 6.50 18.12
C GLU A 622 -17.27 7.79 17.54
N ASP A 623 -17.09 8.84 18.35
CA ASP A 623 -16.47 10.09 17.92
C ASP A 623 -14.95 9.93 17.70
N THR A 624 -14.51 9.93 16.44
CA THR A 624 -13.08 9.86 16.10
C THR A 624 -12.32 11.17 16.36
N SER A 625 -13.01 12.27 16.67
CA SER A 625 -12.41 13.58 16.98
C SER A 625 -12.10 13.79 18.47
N THR A 626 -12.67 12.96 19.36
CA THR A 626 -12.32 12.94 20.79
C THR A 626 -10.82 12.68 20.95
N PRO A 627 -10.06 13.56 21.65
CA PRO A 627 -8.64 13.37 21.89
C PRO A 627 -8.31 12.04 22.60
N ILE A 628 -7.36 11.31 22.04
CA ILE A 628 -6.75 10.11 22.66
C ILE A 628 -5.26 10.37 22.86
N ILE A 629 -4.77 10.34 24.11
CA ILE A 629 -3.33 10.33 24.41
C ILE A 629 -2.91 8.89 24.71
N VAL A 630 -2.05 8.33 23.86
CA VAL A 630 -1.41 7.03 24.05
C VAL A 630 -0.04 7.24 24.70
N PHE A 631 0.27 6.43 25.71
CA PHE A 631 1.57 6.45 26.38
C PHE A 631 2.03 5.06 26.82
N GLY A 632 3.29 4.95 27.24
CA GLY A 632 3.90 3.73 27.74
C GLY A 632 4.82 4.01 28.92
N ALA A 633 5.80 3.13 29.14
CA ALA A 633 6.69 3.23 30.29
C ALA A 633 7.54 4.51 30.30
N GLY A 634 8.07 4.92 29.15
CA GLY A 634 8.97 6.07 28.98
C GLY A 634 9.52 6.15 27.54
N PRO A 635 10.53 7.00 27.26
CA PRO A 635 11.02 7.28 25.89
C PRO A 635 11.67 6.13 25.11
N GLU A 636 11.79 4.94 25.70
CA GLU A 636 12.22 3.68 25.05
C GLU A 636 11.09 2.63 24.96
N ASP A 637 9.83 3.06 25.11
CA ASP A 637 8.64 2.20 25.02
C ASP A 637 8.04 2.21 23.62
N ARG A 638 8.38 1.18 22.84
CA ARG A 638 7.92 1.03 21.44
C ARG A 638 6.47 0.55 21.34
N SER A 639 5.92 -0.04 22.40
CA SER A 639 4.51 -0.45 22.49
C SER A 639 3.58 0.76 22.39
N SER A 640 3.94 1.87 23.05
CA SER A 640 3.18 3.13 22.94
C SER A 640 3.19 3.74 21.53
N TYR A 641 4.29 3.59 20.80
CA TYR A 641 4.41 3.99 19.39
C TYR A 641 3.49 3.14 18.51
N ASN A 642 3.56 1.81 18.65
CA ASN A 642 2.72 0.86 17.92
C ASN A 642 1.22 1.13 18.14
N ALA A 643 0.80 1.37 19.38
CA ALA A 643 -0.59 1.66 19.72
C ALA A 643 -1.07 3.00 19.12
N ALA A 644 -0.23 4.04 19.15
CA ALA A 644 -0.53 5.33 18.51
C ALA A 644 -0.63 5.20 16.98
N LEU A 645 0.22 4.37 16.36
CA LEU A 645 0.24 4.08 14.92
C LEU A 645 -0.99 3.28 14.48
N ARG A 646 -1.40 2.25 15.25
CA ARG A 646 -2.64 1.50 15.02
C ARG A 646 -3.86 2.40 15.12
N ALA A 647 -3.99 3.18 16.20
CA ALA A 647 -5.11 4.08 16.44
C ALA A 647 -5.19 5.23 15.39
N GLY A 648 -4.05 5.81 15.03
CA GLY A 648 -3.96 6.87 14.02
C GLY A 648 -4.30 6.39 12.62
N THR A 649 -3.91 5.16 12.25
CA THR A 649 -4.27 4.54 10.96
C THR A 649 -5.78 4.31 10.82
N LEU A 650 -6.49 4.07 11.93
CA LEU A 650 -7.95 3.99 11.95
C LEU A 650 -8.64 5.36 11.74
N GLY A 651 -7.91 6.47 11.85
CA GLY A 651 -8.40 7.84 11.65
C GLY A 651 -8.89 8.53 12.91
N PHE A 652 -8.47 8.09 14.10
CA PHE A 652 -8.73 8.76 15.37
C PHE A 652 -7.78 9.96 15.59
N LYS A 653 -8.21 10.94 16.38
CA LYS A 653 -7.41 12.09 16.82
C LYS A 653 -6.41 11.70 17.91
N VAL A 654 -5.31 11.08 17.49
CA VAL A 654 -4.30 10.50 18.39
C VAL A 654 -3.15 11.46 18.69
N TYR A 655 -2.79 11.52 19.96
CA TYR A 655 -1.59 12.12 20.50
C TYR A 655 -0.70 11.03 21.12
N TRP A 656 0.62 11.14 21.00
CA TRP A 656 1.57 10.20 21.59
C TRP A 656 2.44 10.90 22.64
N TYR A 657 2.27 10.50 23.90
CA TYR A 657 3.06 11.01 25.02
C TYR A 657 4.28 10.11 25.25
N ARG A 658 5.37 10.42 24.52
CA ARG A 658 6.65 9.68 24.56
C ARG A 658 7.30 9.67 25.96
N GLY A 659 7.09 10.71 26.77
CA GLY A 659 7.64 10.80 28.12
C GLY A 659 7.12 9.70 29.07
N GLY A 660 5.87 9.27 28.86
CA GLY A 660 5.28 8.13 29.55
C GLY A 660 5.22 8.23 31.08
N VAL A 661 5.03 7.08 31.73
CA VAL A 661 4.97 6.97 33.20
C VAL A 661 6.26 7.46 33.87
N GLU A 662 7.41 7.31 33.21
CA GLU A 662 8.72 7.78 33.70
C GLU A 662 8.85 9.30 33.76
N ALA A 663 8.56 10.03 32.67
CA ALA A 663 8.63 11.50 32.70
C ALA A 663 7.56 12.10 33.62
N TRP A 664 6.36 11.50 33.66
CA TRP A 664 5.29 11.89 34.59
C TRP A 664 5.75 11.79 36.06
N ALA A 665 6.32 10.64 36.44
CA ALA A 665 6.84 10.44 37.79
C ALA A 665 8.07 11.32 38.10
N ALA A 666 8.96 11.54 37.14
CA ALA A 666 10.13 12.42 37.30
C ALA A 666 9.74 13.89 37.55
N ASN A 667 8.62 14.34 36.98
CA ASN A 667 8.01 15.65 37.26
C ASN A 667 7.24 15.70 38.60
N GLY A 668 7.24 14.61 39.40
CA GLY A 668 6.57 14.55 40.70
C GLY A 668 5.04 14.50 40.62
N LEU A 669 4.48 14.16 39.46
CA LEU A 669 3.04 14.11 39.22
C LEU A 669 2.43 12.83 39.81
N PRO A 670 1.16 12.86 40.26
CA PRO A 670 0.56 11.73 40.96
C PRO A 670 0.30 10.55 40.01
N LEU A 671 0.67 9.35 40.43
CA LEU A 671 0.29 8.08 39.80
C LEU A 671 -0.78 7.36 40.63
N LYS A 672 -1.65 6.59 39.99
CA LYS A 672 -2.57 5.63 40.64
C LYS A 672 -2.04 4.20 40.47
N PRO A 673 -2.25 3.28 41.43
CA PRO A 673 -2.15 1.85 41.16
C PRO A 673 -3.10 1.43 40.03
N VAL A 674 -2.69 0.50 39.17
CA VAL A 674 -3.59 -0.10 38.18
C VAL A 674 -4.72 -0.83 38.91
N GLY A 675 -5.97 -0.56 38.52
CA GLY A 675 -7.18 -1.05 39.20
C GLY A 675 -7.66 -0.20 40.40
N ALA A 676 -7.01 0.91 40.74
CA ALA A 676 -7.50 1.83 41.78
C ALA A 676 -8.35 2.98 41.18
N SER A 677 -9.66 2.93 41.37
CA SER A 677 -10.56 4.08 41.16
C SER A 677 -10.16 5.26 42.06
N SER A 678 -10.48 6.51 41.69
CA SER A 678 -10.26 7.61 42.65
C SER A 678 -11.31 7.60 43.76
N GLU A 679 -10.89 8.10 44.92
CA GLU A 679 -11.76 8.32 46.08
C GLU A 679 -12.90 9.31 45.77
N ARG A 680 -12.76 10.16 44.74
CA ARG A 680 -13.80 11.10 44.30
C ARG A 680 -14.84 10.46 43.38
N GLU A 681 -14.43 9.52 42.54
CA GLU A 681 -15.35 8.68 41.75
C GLU A 681 -16.15 7.75 42.68
N ALA A 682 -15.52 7.24 43.75
CA ALA A 682 -16.15 6.39 44.75
C ALA A 682 -17.26 7.09 45.55
N GLU A 683 -17.13 8.38 45.87
CA GLU A 683 -18.19 9.16 46.52
C GLU A 683 -19.24 9.69 45.54
N ALA A 684 -18.85 10.07 44.32
CA ALA A 684 -19.78 10.64 43.33
C ALA A 684 -20.71 9.60 42.68
N ASN A 685 -20.22 8.36 42.50
CA ASN A 685 -20.92 7.33 41.72
C ASN A 685 -21.64 6.28 42.60
N ALA A 686 -22.13 6.70 43.78
CA ALA A 686 -22.80 5.85 44.77
C ALA A 686 -24.24 5.45 44.36
N GLN A 687 -24.37 4.75 43.23
CA GLN A 687 -25.41 3.73 43.03
C GLN A 687 -24.87 2.35 43.45
N PRO A 688 -25.71 1.42 43.93
CA PRO A 688 -25.23 0.21 44.59
C PRO A 688 -24.92 -0.95 43.64
N ASP A 689 -23.78 -1.58 43.91
CA ASP A 689 -23.37 -2.95 43.56
C ASP A 689 -23.09 -3.29 42.07
N ASP A 690 -21.80 -3.34 41.72
CA ASP A 690 -21.29 -4.09 40.55
C ASP A 690 -19.94 -4.77 40.91
N GLY A 691 -19.87 -5.38 42.10
CA GLY A 691 -18.76 -6.23 42.51
C GLY A 691 -18.79 -7.58 41.78
N LEU A 692 -17.60 -8.15 41.48
CA LEU A 692 -17.38 -9.34 40.61
C LEU A 692 -18.61 -10.26 40.48
N ARG A 693 -19.24 -10.22 39.31
CA ARG A 693 -20.46 -10.97 38.99
C ARG A 693 -20.10 -12.29 38.32
N PHE A 694 -20.66 -13.39 38.81
CA PHE A 694 -20.40 -14.74 38.28
C PHE A 694 -21.72 -15.46 37.97
N ALA A 695 -21.92 -15.87 36.72
CA ALA A 695 -23.11 -16.57 36.24
C ALA A 695 -22.91 -18.09 36.24
N VAL A 696 -23.96 -18.81 36.62
CA VAL A 696 -24.04 -20.28 36.54
C VAL A 696 -25.17 -20.70 35.60
N TYR A 697 -24.91 -21.68 34.75
CA TYR A 697 -25.83 -22.26 33.77
C TYR A 697 -25.97 -23.76 34.03
N GLU A 698 -27.16 -24.21 34.39
CA GLU A 698 -27.48 -25.64 34.39
C GLU A 698 -27.83 -26.12 32.97
N GLY A 699 -27.46 -27.35 32.63
CA GLY A 699 -27.78 -27.96 31.34
C GLY A 699 -26.88 -27.54 30.17
N VAL A 700 -25.79 -26.80 30.42
CA VAL A 700 -24.84 -26.33 29.39
C VAL A 700 -23.43 -26.83 29.72
N ASP A 701 -22.74 -27.41 28.73
CA ASP A 701 -21.29 -27.71 28.76
C ASP A 701 -20.55 -26.70 27.88
N PHE A 702 -19.51 -26.05 28.42
CA PHE A 702 -18.61 -25.18 27.67
C PHE A 702 -17.53 -26.04 27.00
N TYR A 703 -17.84 -26.62 25.85
CA TYR A 703 -17.01 -27.68 25.27
C TYR A 703 -15.61 -27.19 24.86
N GLY A 704 -14.57 -27.92 25.27
CA GLY A 704 -13.16 -27.61 25.00
C GLY A 704 -12.51 -26.66 26.01
N SER A 705 -11.42 -26.00 25.61
CA SER A 705 -10.68 -24.98 26.39
C SER A 705 -10.10 -25.39 27.76
N ASP A 706 -10.03 -26.69 28.08
CA ASP A 706 -9.56 -27.20 29.39
C ASP A 706 -8.08 -26.85 29.73
N VAL A 707 -7.85 -25.81 30.53
CA VAL A 707 -6.53 -25.47 31.09
C VAL A 707 -6.16 -26.30 32.32
N ALA A 708 -7.15 -26.76 33.09
CA ALA A 708 -6.94 -27.62 34.25
C ALA A 708 -8.18 -28.46 34.57
N LYS A 709 -8.02 -29.56 35.30
CA LYS A 709 -9.14 -30.43 35.71
C LYS A 709 -8.92 -31.06 37.07
N SER A 710 -9.98 -31.15 37.86
CA SER A 710 -9.97 -31.61 39.25
C SER A 710 -11.19 -32.48 39.56
N ARG A 711 -11.20 -33.09 40.76
CA ARG A 711 -12.43 -33.58 41.36
C ARG A 711 -12.79 -32.71 42.57
N VAL A 712 -14.04 -32.27 42.60
CA VAL A 712 -14.66 -31.42 43.63
C VAL A 712 -16.03 -31.98 44.00
N GLU A 713 -16.57 -31.58 45.15
CA GLU A 713 -17.88 -32.05 45.62
C GLU A 713 -19.04 -31.17 45.15
N ASP A 714 -18.81 -29.88 44.87
CA ASP A 714 -19.83 -28.89 44.55
C ASP A 714 -19.36 -27.78 43.59
N VAL A 715 -20.30 -26.96 43.11
CA VAL A 715 -20.06 -25.86 42.16
C VAL A 715 -19.18 -24.75 42.78
N PRO A 716 -19.40 -24.28 44.04
CA PRO A 716 -18.48 -23.37 44.72
C PRO A 716 -17.02 -23.84 44.75
N GLN A 717 -16.75 -25.13 44.97
CA GLN A 717 -15.40 -25.69 44.94
C GLN A 717 -14.79 -25.65 43.52
N CYS A 718 -15.60 -25.84 42.46
CA CYS A 718 -15.14 -25.67 41.08
C CYS A 718 -14.82 -24.19 40.78
N LEU A 719 -15.66 -23.26 41.26
CA LEU A 719 -15.42 -21.81 41.17
C LEU A 719 -14.15 -21.38 41.92
N GLN A 720 -13.92 -21.88 43.15
CA GLN A 720 -12.69 -21.59 43.90
C GLN A 720 -11.44 -22.15 43.20
N ALA A 721 -11.54 -23.32 42.56
CA ALA A 721 -10.45 -23.85 41.73
C ALA A 721 -10.20 -23.00 40.48
N CYS A 722 -11.25 -22.40 39.90
CA CYS A 722 -11.13 -21.43 38.80
C CYS A 722 -10.44 -20.13 39.27
N LEU A 723 -10.94 -19.51 40.34
CA LEU A 723 -10.39 -18.27 40.93
C LEU A 723 -8.92 -18.42 41.37
N ALA A 724 -8.50 -19.63 41.77
CA ALA A 724 -7.10 -19.93 42.09
C ALA A 724 -6.19 -20.09 40.85
N ASN A 725 -6.75 -20.21 39.64
CA ASN A 725 -6.02 -20.40 38.39
C ASN A 725 -6.12 -19.15 37.50
N LYS A 726 -4.99 -18.45 37.33
CA LYS A 726 -4.90 -17.22 36.53
C LYS A 726 -5.28 -17.36 35.05
N GLN A 727 -5.39 -18.58 34.52
CA GLN A 727 -5.81 -18.86 33.14
C GLN A 727 -7.27 -19.28 33.04
N CYS A 728 -8.03 -19.34 34.15
CA CYS A 728 -9.42 -19.77 34.15
C CYS A 728 -10.37 -18.56 34.03
N GLN A 729 -11.15 -18.52 32.94
CA GLN A 729 -12.22 -17.55 32.73
C GLN A 729 -13.62 -18.17 32.92
N ALA A 730 -13.72 -19.48 32.72
CA ALA A 730 -14.97 -20.24 32.86
C ALA A 730 -14.70 -21.67 33.34
N PHE A 731 -15.74 -22.41 33.73
CA PHE A 731 -15.63 -23.85 33.98
C PHE A 731 -16.88 -24.61 33.52
N THR A 732 -16.73 -25.93 33.41
CA THR A 732 -17.85 -26.89 33.41
C THR A 732 -17.65 -27.92 34.51
N MET A 733 -18.71 -28.22 35.24
CA MET A 733 -18.76 -29.30 36.21
C MET A 733 -19.78 -30.37 35.80
N ASN A 734 -19.34 -31.62 35.64
CA ASN A 734 -20.21 -32.75 35.34
C ASN A 734 -20.80 -33.32 36.64
N VAL A 735 -22.12 -33.23 36.79
CA VAL A 735 -22.86 -33.64 38.00
C VAL A 735 -23.43 -35.06 37.93
N ASN A 736 -23.11 -35.84 36.89
CA ASN A 736 -23.64 -37.20 36.72
C ASN A 736 -23.29 -38.10 37.92
N PRO A 737 -24.27 -38.59 38.70
CA PRO A 737 -24.01 -39.36 39.92
C PRO A 737 -23.38 -40.74 39.66
N ALA A 738 -23.34 -41.24 38.42
CA ALA A 738 -22.64 -42.46 38.06
C ALA A 738 -21.10 -42.28 37.98
N ILE A 739 -20.60 -41.05 37.78
CA ILE A 739 -19.16 -40.79 37.58
C ILE A 739 -18.42 -40.75 38.92
N LYS A 740 -18.16 -41.95 39.47
CA LYS A 740 -17.48 -42.15 40.76
C LYS A 740 -15.94 -42.05 40.73
N LYS A 741 -15.32 -41.86 39.55
CA LYS A 741 -13.86 -41.74 39.34
C LYS A 741 -13.55 -40.78 38.20
N GLY A 742 -12.30 -40.30 38.11
CA GLY A 742 -11.87 -39.26 37.16
C GLY A 742 -12.23 -37.84 37.63
N PRO A 743 -11.77 -36.79 36.93
CA PRO A 743 -12.20 -35.42 37.23
C PRO A 743 -13.70 -35.24 37.02
N ASN A 744 -14.28 -34.23 37.65
CA ASN A 744 -15.65 -33.76 37.37
C ASN A 744 -15.73 -32.23 37.22
N CYS A 745 -14.69 -31.47 37.57
CA CYS A 745 -14.59 -30.03 37.33
C CYS A 745 -13.48 -29.78 36.30
N PHE A 746 -13.81 -29.00 35.27
CA PHE A 746 -12.98 -28.70 34.11
C PHE A 746 -12.89 -27.17 33.97
N LEU A 747 -11.70 -26.64 34.24
CA LEU A 747 -11.38 -25.20 34.26
C LEU A 747 -10.88 -24.77 32.89
N LYS A 748 -11.36 -23.64 32.39
CA LYS A 748 -11.29 -23.27 30.97
C LYS A 748 -10.81 -21.84 30.75
N ASP A 749 -10.01 -21.63 29.71
CA ASP A 749 -9.56 -20.29 29.29
C ASP A 749 -10.64 -19.50 28.51
N SER A 750 -11.68 -20.17 28.02
CA SER A 750 -12.85 -19.54 27.40
C SER A 750 -14.13 -20.34 27.64
N THR A 751 -15.29 -19.76 27.31
CA THR A 751 -16.60 -20.45 27.31
C THR A 751 -16.86 -21.31 26.06
N GLY A 752 -15.99 -21.23 25.05
CA GLY A 752 -16.08 -22.03 23.83
C GLY A 752 -17.39 -21.88 23.04
N LYS A 753 -17.75 -22.93 22.29
CA LYS A 753 -19.12 -23.13 21.82
C LYS A 753 -19.82 -24.00 22.86
N GLY A 754 -20.80 -23.45 23.57
CA GLY A 754 -21.56 -24.23 24.55
C GLY A 754 -22.51 -25.21 23.87
N GLU A 755 -22.67 -26.39 24.46
CA GLU A 755 -23.60 -27.44 24.02
C GLU A 755 -24.60 -27.77 25.14
N PHE A 756 -25.80 -28.23 24.76
CA PHE A 756 -26.80 -28.68 25.74
C PHE A 756 -26.44 -30.06 26.29
N TYR A 757 -26.15 -30.13 27.59
CA TYR A 757 -25.87 -31.36 28.32
C TYR A 757 -26.49 -31.29 29.72
N GLU A 758 -27.60 -31.99 29.93
CA GLU A 758 -28.45 -31.98 31.15
C GLU A 758 -27.67 -32.21 32.46
N GLN A 759 -26.51 -32.86 32.39
CA GLN A 759 -25.67 -33.21 33.54
C GLN A 759 -24.39 -32.36 33.64
N ALA A 760 -24.37 -31.19 33.01
CA ALA A 760 -23.36 -30.16 33.20
C ALA A 760 -23.94 -28.96 33.96
N ILE A 761 -23.12 -28.39 34.83
CA ILE A 761 -23.30 -27.06 35.39
C ILE A 761 -22.04 -26.26 35.03
N SER A 762 -22.20 -25.26 34.18
CA SER A 762 -21.10 -24.40 33.74
C SER A 762 -21.21 -23.01 34.36
N GLY A 763 -20.13 -22.23 34.34
CA GLY A 763 -20.18 -20.86 34.82
C GLY A 763 -19.03 -19.99 34.33
N THR A 764 -19.29 -18.68 34.27
CA THR A 764 -18.39 -17.66 33.71
C THR A 764 -18.52 -16.34 34.48
N PHE A 765 -17.47 -15.53 34.47
CA PHE A 765 -17.57 -14.14 34.93
C PHE A 765 -18.43 -13.33 33.95
N LEU A 766 -19.23 -12.41 34.47
CA LEU A 766 -20.03 -11.47 33.69
C LEU A 766 -19.34 -10.12 33.59
N ALA A 767 -19.39 -9.51 32.40
CA ALA A 767 -19.05 -8.10 32.23
C ALA A 767 -20.05 -7.20 32.97
N PRO A 768 -19.63 -6.00 33.44
CA PRO A 768 -20.52 -4.96 33.95
C PRO A 768 -21.72 -4.73 33.04
N GLY A 769 -22.91 -4.55 33.62
CA GLY A 769 -24.17 -4.37 32.88
C GLY A 769 -24.72 -5.58 32.12
N SER A 770 -24.01 -6.72 32.02
CA SER A 770 -24.52 -7.92 31.33
C SER A 770 -25.71 -8.57 32.07
N ASP A 771 -26.68 -9.12 31.34
CA ASP A 771 -27.76 -9.97 31.87
C ASP A 771 -27.36 -11.47 31.96
N GLY A 772 -26.20 -11.82 31.40
CA GLY A 772 -25.68 -13.18 31.34
C GLY A 772 -26.29 -14.08 30.26
N GLY A 773 -27.06 -13.57 29.31
CA GLY A 773 -27.60 -14.39 28.20
C GLY A 773 -26.50 -15.07 27.37
N PHE A 774 -26.37 -16.40 27.49
CA PHE A 774 -25.38 -17.19 26.78
C PHE A 774 -26.03 -17.96 25.61
N LYS A 775 -25.42 -17.95 24.43
CA LYS A 775 -26.02 -18.50 23.21
C LYS A 775 -25.59 -19.96 22.96
N VAL A 776 -26.56 -20.88 22.95
CA VAL A 776 -26.37 -22.30 22.62
C VAL A 776 -27.12 -22.59 21.32
N GLY A 777 -26.37 -22.75 20.22
CA GLY A 777 -26.94 -22.87 18.88
C GLY A 777 -27.76 -21.63 18.50
N ASN A 778 -29.08 -21.78 18.37
CA ASN A 778 -30.02 -20.69 18.08
C ASN A 778 -30.76 -20.15 19.32
N GLU A 779 -30.58 -20.75 20.49
CA GLU A 779 -31.27 -20.38 21.73
C GLU A 779 -30.37 -19.56 22.65
N VAL A 780 -30.99 -18.70 23.48
CA VAL A 780 -30.28 -17.93 24.51
C VAL A 780 -30.64 -18.50 25.87
N VAL A 781 -29.71 -19.23 26.45
CA VAL A 781 -29.79 -19.76 27.81
C VAL A 781 -29.48 -18.63 28.79
N ARG A 782 -30.38 -18.39 29.74
CA ARG A 782 -30.15 -17.45 30.84
C ARG A 782 -29.51 -18.18 32.01
N PRO A 783 -28.69 -17.51 32.84
CA PRO A 783 -28.09 -18.14 34.00
C PRO A 783 -29.19 -18.54 35.00
N THR A 784 -29.01 -19.71 35.62
CA THR A 784 -29.84 -20.19 36.73
C THR A 784 -29.63 -19.32 37.96
N ASP A 785 -28.37 -18.97 38.24
CA ASP A 785 -27.95 -18.11 39.35
C ASP A 785 -26.90 -17.08 38.90
N ILE A 786 -26.91 -15.91 39.52
CA ILE A 786 -25.83 -14.90 39.40
C ILE A 786 -25.37 -14.52 40.81
N PHE A 787 -24.13 -14.86 41.13
CA PHE A 787 -23.47 -14.49 42.38
C PHE A 787 -22.79 -13.12 42.23
N THR A 788 -22.79 -12.30 43.27
CA THR A 788 -22.03 -11.03 43.33
C THR A 788 -21.00 -11.07 44.47
N GLY A 789 -19.96 -10.24 44.39
CA GLY A 789 -18.82 -10.26 45.31
C GLY A 789 -19.13 -10.00 46.81
N ASN A 790 -20.39 -9.78 47.19
CA ASN A 790 -20.84 -9.49 48.55
C ASN A 790 -21.32 -10.71 49.36
N GLY A 791 -21.19 -11.93 48.83
CA GLY A 791 -21.26 -13.17 49.62
C GLY A 791 -22.68 -13.66 49.94
N LYS A 792 -23.50 -13.85 48.91
CA LYS A 792 -24.72 -14.66 48.92
C LYS A 792 -24.76 -15.56 47.70
#